data_AF-A0A7C5APS8-F1
#
_entry.id   AF-A0A7C5APS8-F1
#
_cell.length_a   1.000
_cell.length_b   1.000
_cell.length_c   1.000
_cell.angle_alpha   90.00
_cell.angle_beta   90.00
_cell.angle_gamma   90.00
#
_symmetry.space_group_name_H-M   'P 1'
#
loop_
_entity.id
_entity.type
_entity.pdbx_description
1 polymer ?
#
loop_
_entity_poly.entity_id
_entity_poly.type
_entity_poly.pdbx_seq_one_letter_code
_entity_poly.pdbx_strand_id
1 'polypeptide(L)'
;MSRKETVSPQEAAHSESASVWARLEPLLEGVTRPARYTGGEWNARNVPWERAQVRVALAYPDLYELGMANLGLMILYDRLNRAPGVLADRVYAPWPDMEALLRREGIPLYGLESGRPLAQFDLLGISLPYELTYSNVLTLLDLAGLPLLAEERGQDHPLVVGGGSGAYNPEPMAPFFDLFVIGEGEEALEELVALYRERKQAGEGKDAFLRRAVNLPGIYVPRFYRVDYHEDGTVAAIVPQEEDIPRRIEKRVVLDLRDSPPVTRPVVPYLASVHDRAVIEIQRGCARGCRFCQAGMIYRPVRERTPDEVLAAVDELLARTGYEELSLLSFSSSDYPAIEGLLSALAERYADRGLSLSLPSLRLDAFSVRLAEIISRRRRTGLTFAPEAGTQRLRDAINKGLTEDDFRRTLEAAFSHGWQRVKLYFMVGLPGETAEDLAGLVAMVREALRIGRKYAGRRATVAVSVAPFVPKPHTPFQWVGQEAIDLLEEKIRYLRRELRDRAIELSWSDLEASRLEAVLARGDRKLAEAILLAWKEGARFDAWQEQFDAGRWWRALSACGLNPVFYANRMRPFEETMPWDHISCGVSRRFLWAEYQRALRRETTQNCREGCAHCGLERRGLCRGTAGSESVKEPGPLPDRGAGAP
;
A
#
# COMPACT_ATOMS: atom_id res chain seq x y z
N MET A 1 -14.30 -20.42 56.99
CA MET A 1 -14.92 -19.12 56.67
C MET A 1 -13.80 -18.10 56.47
N SER A 2 -13.24 -18.04 55.26
CA SER A 2 -12.25 -17.04 54.88
C SER A 2 -12.99 -15.83 54.33
N ARG A 3 -12.72 -14.64 54.88
CA ARG A 3 -13.35 -13.38 54.46
C ARG A 3 -12.92 -13.09 53.02
N LYS A 4 -13.87 -13.11 52.10
CA LYS A 4 -13.73 -12.47 50.78
C LYS A 4 -13.60 -10.97 51.03
N GLU A 5 -12.41 -10.42 50.83
CA GLU A 5 -12.24 -8.98 50.70
C GLU A 5 -12.88 -8.55 49.38
N THR A 6 -14.02 -7.89 49.49
CA THR A 6 -14.67 -7.21 48.38
C THR A 6 -13.88 -5.96 48.05
N VAL A 7 -13.18 -5.99 46.90
CA VAL A 7 -12.57 -4.82 46.27
C VAL A 7 -13.65 -3.74 46.06
N SER A 8 -13.35 -2.50 46.42
CA SER A 8 -14.32 -1.41 46.25
C SER A 8 -14.57 -1.12 44.76
N PRO A 9 -15.79 -0.68 44.36
CA PRO A 9 -16.07 -0.33 42.97
C PRO A 9 -15.15 0.77 42.40
N GLN A 10 -14.56 1.61 43.26
CA GLN A 10 -13.61 2.65 42.87
C GLN A 10 -12.20 2.11 42.59
N GLU A 11 -11.75 1.07 43.30
CA GLU A 11 -10.47 0.40 43.02
C GLU A 11 -10.55 -0.50 41.77
N ALA A 12 -11.70 -1.11 41.51
CA ALA A 12 -11.97 -1.79 40.25
C ALA A 12 -11.95 -0.82 39.06
N ALA A 13 -12.51 0.39 39.21
CA ALA A 13 -12.49 1.43 38.19
C ALA A 13 -11.10 2.07 37.96
N HIS A 14 -10.23 2.10 38.97
CA HIS A 14 -8.82 2.55 38.82
C HIS A 14 -7.90 1.47 38.23
N SER A 15 -8.26 0.18 38.37
CA SER A 15 -7.56 -0.94 37.75
C SER A 15 -7.77 -1.03 36.23
N GLU A 16 -8.92 -0.61 35.72
CA GLU A 16 -9.23 -0.62 34.28
C GLU A 16 -8.61 0.58 33.53
N SER A 17 -8.24 1.65 34.24
CA SER A 17 -7.62 2.85 33.66
C SER A 17 -6.08 2.84 33.70
N ALA A 18 -5.44 1.67 33.79
CA ALA A 18 -4.00 1.57 33.89
C ALA A 18 -3.36 1.10 32.57
N SER A 19 -2.13 1.54 32.33
CA SER A 19 -1.30 0.96 31.26
C SER A 19 -1.16 -0.55 31.46
N VAL A 20 -1.17 -1.32 30.38
CA VAL A 20 -0.97 -2.78 30.43
C VAL A 20 0.48 -3.18 30.74
N TRP A 21 1.40 -2.20 30.79
CA TRP A 21 2.85 -2.42 30.90
C TRP A 21 3.25 -3.40 32.01
N ALA A 22 2.72 -3.23 33.23
CA ALA A 22 3.08 -4.07 34.37
C ALA A 22 2.73 -5.57 34.16
N ARG A 23 1.73 -5.86 33.31
CA ARG A 23 1.35 -7.23 32.94
C ARG A 23 2.09 -7.72 31.70
N LEU A 24 2.44 -6.81 30.79
CA LEU A 24 3.12 -7.09 29.53
C LEU A 24 4.61 -7.37 29.73
N GLU A 25 5.30 -6.56 30.53
CA GLU A 25 6.76 -6.59 30.71
C GLU A 25 7.30 -8.00 31.05
N PRO A 26 6.69 -8.77 31.97
CA PRO A 26 7.13 -10.14 32.25
C PRO A 26 7.01 -11.11 31.06
N LEU A 27 6.13 -10.82 30.09
CA LEU A 27 5.91 -11.68 28.92
C LEU A 27 6.96 -11.47 27.83
N LEU A 28 7.69 -10.36 27.87
CA LEU A 28 8.68 -10.00 26.86
C LEU A 28 9.83 -11.00 26.78
N GLU A 29 10.16 -11.71 27.85
CA GLU A 29 11.16 -12.78 27.83
C GLU A 29 10.74 -14.00 26.99
N GLY A 30 9.44 -14.16 26.76
CA GLY A 30 8.85 -15.32 26.07
C GLY A 30 8.65 -15.16 24.56
N VAL A 31 9.05 -14.04 23.96
CA VAL A 31 8.78 -13.75 22.53
C VAL A 31 10.07 -13.54 21.72
N THR A 32 9.99 -13.82 20.43
CA THR A 32 11.15 -13.82 19.52
C THR A 32 11.78 -12.44 19.37
N ARG A 33 10.98 -11.36 19.35
CA ARG A 33 11.45 -9.97 19.19
C ARG A 33 10.72 -9.03 20.16
N PRO A 34 11.20 -8.92 21.41
CA PRO A 34 10.50 -8.18 22.45
C PRO A 34 10.39 -6.67 22.17
N ALA A 35 11.41 -6.09 21.53
CA ALA A 35 11.47 -4.67 21.18
C ALA A 35 10.30 -4.16 20.31
N ARG A 36 9.55 -5.06 19.65
CA ARG A 36 8.33 -4.70 18.89
C ARG A 36 7.23 -4.15 19.78
N TYR A 37 7.28 -4.44 21.07
CA TYR A 37 6.15 -4.32 22.01
C TYR A 37 6.41 -3.32 23.14
N THR A 38 7.63 -2.74 23.21
CA THR A 38 8.07 -1.95 24.37
C THR A 38 7.62 -0.49 24.34
N GLY A 39 7.53 0.11 23.14
CA GLY A 39 7.37 1.56 23.01
C GLY A 39 8.57 2.34 23.56
N GLY A 40 8.34 3.61 23.89
CA GLY A 40 9.34 4.49 24.53
C GLY A 40 10.45 5.00 23.61
N GLU A 41 10.31 4.80 22.30
CA GLU A 41 11.37 5.07 21.34
C GLU A 41 11.79 6.54 21.27
N TRP A 42 12.99 6.79 20.75
CA TRP A 42 13.46 8.15 20.57
C TRP A 42 12.54 8.91 19.61
N ASN A 43 12.19 10.15 19.97
CA ASN A 43 11.18 10.98 19.31
C ASN A 43 9.72 10.49 19.37
N ALA A 44 9.41 9.39 20.06
CA ALA A 44 8.03 9.05 20.37
C ALA A 44 7.39 10.18 21.19
N ARG A 45 6.15 10.55 20.83
CA ARG A 45 5.43 11.65 21.46
C ARG A 45 4.48 11.11 22.51
N ASN A 46 4.78 11.43 23.77
CA ASN A 46 3.97 11.03 24.92
C ASN A 46 3.08 12.19 25.36
N VAL A 47 1.97 12.40 24.67
CA VAL A 47 0.93 13.33 25.13
C VAL A 47 0.26 12.72 26.36
N PRO A 48 0.11 13.45 27.49
CA PRO A 48 -0.56 12.88 28.66
C PRO A 48 -2.02 12.54 28.36
N TRP A 49 -2.43 11.31 28.67
CA TRP A 49 -3.77 10.77 28.39
C TRP A 49 -4.93 11.67 28.84
N GLU A 50 -4.79 12.27 30.04
CA GLU A 50 -5.82 13.14 30.63
C GLU A 50 -5.90 14.54 30.01
N ARG A 51 -4.90 14.92 29.21
CA ARG A 51 -4.89 16.19 28.47
C ARG A 51 -5.45 16.04 27.05
N ALA A 52 -5.63 14.81 26.58
CA ALA A 52 -6.16 14.53 25.26
C ALA A 52 -7.68 14.68 25.25
N GLN A 53 -8.19 15.53 24.37
CA GLN A 53 -9.62 15.67 24.08
C GLN A 53 -10.09 14.58 23.12
N VAL A 54 -9.22 14.21 22.18
CA VAL A 54 -9.43 13.11 21.22
C VAL A 54 -8.21 12.19 21.24
N ARG A 55 -8.45 10.89 21.36
CA ARG A 55 -7.44 9.84 21.46
C ARG A 55 -7.52 8.93 20.25
N VAL A 56 -6.46 8.87 19.46
CA VAL A 56 -6.40 8.10 18.22
C VAL A 56 -5.37 6.99 18.36
N ALA A 57 -5.69 5.78 17.91
CA ALA A 57 -4.71 4.73 17.68
C ALA A 57 -4.55 4.54 16.18
N LEU A 58 -3.33 4.63 15.66
CA LEU A 58 -2.98 4.37 14.28
C LEU A 58 -2.35 3.00 14.16
N ALA A 59 -3.11 2.05 13.63
CA ALA A 59 -2.71 0.67 13.45
C ALA A 59 -2.19 0.40 12.04
N TYR A 60 -1.11 -0.35 11.96
CA TYR A 60 -0.66 -1.01 10.75
C TYR A 60 -0.88 -2.53 10.90
N PRO A 61 -1.67 -3.18 10.02
CA PRO A 61 -2.09 -4.57 10.17
C PRO A 61 -1.00 -5.55 9.72
N ASP A 62 0.23 -5.31 10.15
CA ASP A 62 1.39 -6.16 9.92
C ASP A 62 2.43 -5.91 11.02
N LEU A 63 3.60 -6.53 10.90
CA LEU A 63 4.69 -6.39 11.86
C LEU A 63 5.19 -4.94 12.00
N TYR A 64 5.67 -4.64 13.22
CA TYR A 64 6.30 -3.37 13.60
C TYR A 64 7.34 -2.90 12.57
N GLU A 65 8.22 -3.79 12.11
CA GLU A 65 9.32 -3.45 11.20
C GLU A 65 8.84 -2.94 9.83
N LEU A 66 7.66 -3.37 9.39
CA LEU A 66 7.03 -2.92 8.16
C LEU A 66 6.26 -1.62 8.38
N GLY A 67 5.49 -1.56 9.47
CA GLY A 67 4.69 -0.37 9.79
C GLY A 67 5.55 0.86 10.10
N MET A 68 6.69 0.68 10.78
CA MET A 68 7.66 1.77 11.02
C MET A 68 8.26 2.35 9.74
N ALA A 69 8.36 1.56 8.67
CA ALA A 69 8.85 2.03 7.38
C ALA A 69 7.75 2.72 6.54
N ASN A 70 6.50 2.77 7.02
CA ASN A 70 5.38 3.35 6.29
C ASN A 70 5.35 4.88 6.44
N LEU A 71 5.65 5.60 5.36
CA LEU A 71 5.64 7.07 5.37
C LEU A 71 4.26 7.67 5.70
N GLY A 72 3.18 7.07 5.21
CA GLY A 72 1.82 7.55 5.50
C GLY A 72 1.53 7.53 6.99
N LEU A 73 1.86 6.42 7.67
CA LEU A 73 1.73 6.28 9.11
C LEU A 73 2.58 7.32 9.86
N MET A 74 3.83 7.54 9.43
CA MET A 74 4.72 8.55 10.02
C MET A 74 4.15 9.97 9.90
N ILE A 75 3.61 10.33 8.73
CA ILE A 75 2.99 11.63 8.49
C ILE A 75 1.77 11.82 9.40
N LEU A 76 0.84 10.86 9.41
CA LEU A 76 -0.39 10.95 10.21
C LEU A 76 -0.07 11.02 11.71
N TYR A 77 0.88 10.23 12.18
CA TYR A 77 1.33 10.24 13.57
C TYR A 77 1.93 11.60 13.98
N ASP A 78 2.83 12.19 13.18
CA ASP A 78 3.43 13.48 13.49
C ASP A 78 2.39 14.61 13.45
N ARG A 79 1.48 14.62 12.47
CA ARG A 79 0.41 15.63 12.37
C ARG A 79 -0.54 15.57 13.57
N LEU A 80 -1.08 14.39 13.89
CA LEU A 80 -2.01 14.25 15.00
C LEU A 80 -1.38 14.64 16.34
N ASN A 81 -0.16 14.20 16.63
CA ASN A 81 0.50 14.54 17.88
C ASN A 81 1.06 15.98 17.94
N ARG A 82 1.02 16.74 16.83
CA ARG A 82 1.23 18.19 16.82
C ARG A 82 -0.07 18.96 17.03
N ALA A 83 -1.22 18.36 16.73
CA ALA A 83 -2.51 18.99 16.88
C ALA A 83 -2.85 19.19 18.38
N PRO A 84 -3.25 20.40 18.80
CA PRO A 84 -3.58 20.66 20.19
C PRO A 84 -4.71 19.77 20.71
N GLY A 85 -4.52 19.18 21.89
CA GLY A 85 -5.52 18.35 22.55
C GLY A 85 -5.77 16.99 21.87
N VAL A 86 -4.87 16.54 20.99
CA VAL A 86 -4.93 15.23 20.34
C VAL A 86 -3.76 14.38 20.82
N LEU A 87 -4.03 13.10 21.04
CA LEU A 87 -3.03 12.07 21.30
C LEU A 87 -3.16 11.02 20.24
N ALA A 88 -2.05 10.60 19.63
CA ALA A 88 -2.02 9.48 18.71
C ALA A 88 -0.97 8.44 19.11
N ASP A 89 -1.42 7.20 19.27
CA ASP A 89 -0.57 6.04 19.52
C ASP A 89 -0.37 5.21 18.25
N ARG A 90 0.76 4.51 18.14
CA ARG A 90 1.02 3.50 17.10
C ARG A 90 0.62 2.12 17.60
N VAL A 91 0.09 1.31 16.69
CA VAL A 91 -0.24 -0.11 16.93
C VAL A 91 0.18 -0.97 15.75
N TYR A 92 0.60 -2.20 16.04
CA TYR A 92 0.99 -3.19 15.05
C TYR A 92 0.36 -4.55 15.36
N ALA A 93 0.23 -5.40 14.34
CA ALA A 93 -0.23 -6.76 14.56
C ALA A 93 0.88 -7.55 15.32
N PRO A 94 0.57 -8.16 16.47
CA PRO A 94 1.55 -8.96 17.19
C PRO A 94 1.85 -10.24 16.40
N TRP A 95 3.10 -10.69 16.43
CA TRP A 95 3.46 -11.98 15.85
C TRP A 95 2.80 -13.14 16.63
N PRO A 96 2.60 -14.34 16.05
CA PRO A 96 1.83 -15.41 16.70
C PRO A 96 2.32 -15.83 18.09
N ASP A 97 3.60 -15.65 18.41
CA ASP A 97 4.14 -15.90 19.75
C ASP A 97 3.59 -14.91 20.79
N MET A 98 3.64 -13.61 20.51
CA MET A 98 3.06 -12.57 21.35
C MET A 98 1.53 -12.62 21.35
N GLU A 99 0.90 -12.87 20.20
CA GLU A 99 -0.56 -13.04 20.13
C GLU A 99 -1.03 -14.13 21.11
N ALA A 100 -0.37 -15.30 21.10
CA ALA A 100 -0.71 -16.39 22.00
C ALA A 100 -0.57 -16.01 23.48
N LEU A 101 0.47 -15.25 23.84
CA LEU A 101 0.68 -14.77 25.20
C LEU A 101 -0.37 -13.73 25.63
N LEU A 102 -0.68 -12.75 24.78
CA LEU A 102 -1.71 -11.75 25.05
C LEU A 102 -3.07 -12.42 25.30
N ARG A 103 -3.44 -13.39 24.46
CA ARG A 103 -4.66 -14.19 24.63
C ARG A 103 -4.67 -15.00 25.92
N ARG A 104 -3.58 -15.72 26.21
CA ARG A 104 -3.46 -16.56 27.41
C ARG A 104 -3.59 -15.76 28.70
N GLU A 105 -2.97 -14.59 28.75
CA GLU A 105 -2.94 -13.73 29.93
C GLU A 105 -4.12 -12.74 30.00
N GLY A 106 -5.00 -12.73 28.97
CA GLY A 106 -6.11 -11.79 28.87
C GLY A 106 -5.66 -10.33 28.85
N ILE A 107 -4.56 -10.04 28.14
CA ILE A 107 -4.05 -8.67 27.94
C ILE A 107 -4.59 -8.17 26.59
N PRO A 108 -5.39 -7.09 26.58
CA PRO A 108 -5.90 -6.55 25.33
C PRO A 108 -4.77 -5.89 24.53
N LEU A 109 -4.96 -5.80 23.21
CA LEU A 109 -4.09 -5.00 22.36
C LEU A 109 -4.11 -3.52 22.79
N TYR A 110 -2.97 -2.86 22.67
CA TYR A 110 -2.73 -1.56 23.29
C TYR A 110 -1.94 -0.62 22.36
N GLY A 111 -2.02 0.68 22.64
CA GLY A 111 -1.17 1.70 22.00
C GLY A 111 0.25 1.70 22.56
N LEU A 112 1.27 1.77 21.70
CA LEU A 112 2.68 1.65 22.12
C LEU A 112 3.17 2.78 23.03
N GLU A 113 2.70 4.01 22.82
CA GLU A 113 3.14 5.19 23.58
C GLU A 113 2.51 5.23 24.97
N SER A 114 1.20 5.06 25.04
CA SER A 114 0.46 5.16 26.29
C SER A 114 0.37 3.85 27.07
N GLY A 115 0.56 2.71 26.39
CA GLY A 115 0.30 1.38 26.93
C GLY A 115 -1.18 1.13 27.24
N ARG A 116 -2.11 1.94 26.71
CA ARG A 116 -3.54 1.83 27.00
C ARG A 116 -4.23 0.81 26.09
N PRO A 117 -5.18 0.02 26.61
CA PRO A 117 -6.02 -0.84 25.80
C PRO A 117 -6.72 -0.08 24.68
N LEU A 118 -6.81 -0.68 23.49
CA LEU A 118 -7.39 -0.05 22.31
C LEU A 118 -8.87 0.32 22.46
N ALA A 119 -9.63 -0.43 23.25
CA ALA A 119 -11.02 -0.11 23.56
C ALA A 119 -11.21 1.25 24.28
N GLN A 120 -10.15 1.85 24.82
CA GLN A 120 -10.21 3.15 25.52
C GLN A 120 -9.96 4.35 24.60
N PHE A 121 -9.63 4.12 23.33
CA PHE A 121 -9.41 5.19 22.35
C PHE A 121 -10.75 5.67 21.78
N ASP A 122 -10.73 6.87 21.21
CA ASP A 122 -11.89 7.45 20.52
C ASP A 122 -11.97 6.95 19.05
N LEU A 123 -10.81 6.82 18.40
CA LEU A 123 -10.68 6.37 17.02
C LEU A 123 -9.57 5.33 16.88
N LEU A 124 -9.81 4.29 16.09
CA LEU A 124 -8.82 3.30 15.65
C LEU A 124 -8.68 3.40 14.13
N GLY A 125 -7.65 4.10 13.66
CA GLY A 125 -7.31 4.21 12.24
C GLY A 125 -6.44 3.05 11.79
N ILE A 126 -6.90 2.24 10.85
CA ILE A 126 -6.18 1.07 10.32
C ILE A 126 -5.82 1.31 8.86
N SER A 127 -4.53 1.30 8.55
CA SER A 127 -4.05 1.39 7.17
C SER A 127 -4.23 0.04 6.46
N LEU A 128 -4.83 0.03 5.28
CA LEU A 128 -4.97 -1.13 4.40
C LEU A 128 -3.96 -1.01 3.26
N PRO A 129 -2.72 -1.50 3.42
CA PRO A 129 -1.70 -1.34 2.39
C PRO A 129 -1.96 -2.25 1.18
N TYR A 130 -2.38 -3.49 1.42
CA TYR A 130 -2.70 -4.51 0.42
C TYR A 130 -3.55 -5.63 1.05
N GLU A 131 -4.12 -6.51 0.22
CA GLU A 131 -5.25 -7.37 0.59
C GLU A 131 -4.87 -8.54 1.50
N LEU A 132 -3.64 -9.05 1.42
CA LEU A 132 -3.18 -10.15 2.29
C LEU A 132 -2.99 -9.75 3.77
N THR A 133 -3.27 -8.49 4.11
CA THR A 133 -3.32 -8.01 5.51
C THR A 133 -4.72 -8.05 6.11
N TYR A 134 -5.75 -8.43 5.35
CA TYR A 134 -7.14 -8.35 5.81
C TYR A 134 -7.44 -9.24 7.03
N SER A 135 -6.85 -10.43 7.12
CA SER A 135 -6.97 -11.29 8.30
C SER A 135 -6.35 -10.65 9.55
N ASN A 136 -5.22 -9.94 9.40
CA ASN A 136 -4.57 -9.23 10.49
C ASN A 136 -5.44 -8.10 11.04
N VAL A 137 -6.25 -7.44 10.20
CA VAL A 137 -7.23 -6.45 10.67
C VAL A 137 -8.20 -7.08 11.68
N LEU A 138 -8.70 -8.28 11.40
CA LEU A 138 -9.58 -8.99 12.33
C LEU A 138 -8.85 -9.40 13.61
N THR A 139 -7.59 -9.83 13.52
CA THR A 139 -6.75 -10.08 14.71
C THR A 139 -6.58 -8.83 15.56
N LEU A 140 -6.38 -7.65 14.96
CA LEU A 140 -6.28 -6.39 15.70
C LEU A 140 -7.58 -6.07 16.46
N LEU A 141 -8.73 -6.19 15.78
CA LEU A 141 -10.05 -5.90 16.40
C LEU A 141 -10.37 -6.88 17.53
N ASP A 142 -10.12 -8.17 17.30
CA ASP A 142 -10.38 -9.21 18.29
C ASP A 142 -9.49 -9.07 19.54
N LEU A 143 -8.17 -8.86 19.36
CA LEU A 143 -7.27 -8.62 20.49
C LEU A 143 -7.56 -7.29 21.20
N ALA A 144 -8.12 -6.30 20.51
CA ALA A 144 -8.59 -5.06 21.13
C ALA A 144 -9.86 -5.26 21.99
N GLY A 145 -10.51 -6.43 21.90
CA GLY A 145 -11.79 -6.69 22.55
C GLY A 145 -12.96 -5.97 21.88
N LEU A 146 -12.84 -5.63 20.59
CA LEU A 146 -13.88 -4.91 19.85
C LEU A 146 -14.75 -5.91 19.06
N PRO A 147 -16.07 -5.66 18.97
CA PRO A 147 -16.91 -6.38 18.00
C PRO A 147 -16.33 -6.25 16.59
N LEU A 148 -16.25 -7.37 15.87
CA LEU A 148 -15.64 -7.44 14.55
C LEU A 148 -16.48 -6.67 13.52
N LEU A 149 -17.79 -6.86 13.56
CA LEU A 149 -18.71 -6.19 12.66
C LEU A 149 -19.02 -4.77 13.15
N ALA A 150 -19.01 -3.81 12.23
CA ALA A 150 -19.28 -2.41 12.53
C ALA A 150 -20.68 -2.16 13.10
N GLU A 151 -21.66 -2.98 12.68
CA GLU A 151 -23.04 -2.91 13.17
C GLU A 151 -23.18 -3.36 14.64
N GLU A 152 -22.28 -4.21 15.13
CA GLU A 152 -22.25 -4.68 16.51
C GLU A 152 -21.56 -3.67 17.45
N ARG A 153 -20.82 -2.69 16.89
CA ARG A 153 -20.14 -1.66 17.67
C ARG A 153 -21.11 -0.54 18.08
N GLY A 154 -21.43 -0.51 19.39
CA GLY A 154 -22.18 0.57 20.05
C GLY A 154 -21.45 1.92 20.12
N GLN A 155 -22.04 2.88 20.86
CA GLN A 155 -21.53 4.26 20.95
C GLN A 155 -20.23 4.39 21.77
N ASP A 156 -20.00 3.47 22.71
CA ASP A 156 -18.86 3.46 23.64
C ASP A 156 -17.61 2.81 23.06
N HIS A 157 -17.71 2.18 21.89
CA HIS A 157 -16.55 1.62 21.19
C HIS A 157 -15.83 2.71 20.37
N PRO A 158 -14.50 2.60 20.18
CA PRO A 158 -13.78 3.41 19.23
C PRO A 158 -14.38 3.28 17.83
N LEU A 159 -14.37 4.38 17.07
CA LEU A 159 -14.69 4.33 15.64
C LEU A 159 -13.52 3.69 14.89
N VAL A 160 -13.80 2.63 14.15
CA VAL A 160 -12.80 1.95 13.31
C VAL A 160 -12.78 2.58 11.93
N VAL A 161 -11.65 3.18 11.57
CA VAL A 161 -11.46 3.99 10.37
C VAL A 161 -10.46 3.30 9.44
N GLY A 162 -10.85 2.97 8.22
CA GLY A 162 -9.97 2.35 7.22
C GLY A 162 -9.30 3.39 6.32
N GLY A 163 -8.09 3.15 5.85
CA GLY A 163 -7.41 4.01 4.88
C GLY A 163 -6.38 3.26 4.05
N GLY A 164 -5.56 3.96 3.25
CA GLY A 164 -4.51 3.34 2.44
C GLY A 164 -4.95 2.87 1.05
N SER A 165 -4.04 2.28 0.29
CA SER A 165 -4.27 1.87 -1.11
C SER A 165 -5.36 0.80 -1.26
N GLY A 166 -5.46 -0.12 -0.30
CA GLY A 166 -6.51 -1.14 -0.27
C GLY A 166 -7.92 -0.57 -0.12
N ALA A 167 -8.07 0.63 0.46
CA ALA A 167 -9.38 1.29 0.62
C ALA A 167 -10.00 1.75 -0.71
N TYR A 168 -9.25 1.72 -1.83
CA TYR A 168 -9.81 2.01 -3.16
C TYR A 168 -10.74 0.91 -3.70
N ASN A 169 -10.74 -0.29 -3.09
CA ASN A 169 -11.86 -1.22 -3.11
C ASN A 169 -12.24 -1.58 -1.67
N PRO A 170 -13.10 -0.79 -1.02
CA PRO A 170 -13.41 -0.99 0.39
C PRO A 170 -14.37 -2.16 0.62
N GLU A 171 -15.08 -2.64 -0.41
CA GLU A 171 -16.22 -3.54 -0.26
C GLU A 171 -15.91 -4.87 0.45
N PRO A 172 -14.80 -5.58 0.17
CA PRO A 172 -14.48 -6.82 0.88
C PRO A 172 -14.31 -6.62 2.40
N MET A 173 -13.90 -5.43 2.82
CA MET A 173 -13.69 -5.09 4.23
C MET A 173 -14.80 -4.23 4.83
N ALA A 174 -15.75 -3.78 4.03
CA ALA A 174 -16.78 -2.81 4.41
C ALA A 174 -17.53 -3.16 5.71
N PRO A 175 -17.93 -4.43 5.97
CA PRO A 175 -18.62 -4.78 7.21
C PRO A 175 -17.80 -4.63 8.49
N PHE A 176 -16.46 -4.55 8.40
CA PHE A 176 -15.57 -4.47 9.57
C PHE A 176 -15.19 -3.04 9.96
N PHE A 177 -15.58 -2.03 9.18
CA PHE A 177 -15.18 -0.64 9.36
C PHE A 177 -16.38 0.27 9.53
N ASP A 178 -16.26 1.26 10.43
CA ASP A 178 -17.30 2.28 10.61
C ASP A 178 -17.28 3.29 9.46
N LEU A 179 -16.08 3.65 9.00
CA LEU A 179 -15.87 4.51 7.83
C LEU A 179 -14.49 4.27 7.21
N PHE A 180 -14.31 4.75 5.98
CA PHE A 180 -13.03 4.77 5.27
C PHE A 180 -12.66 6.19 4.87
N VAL A 181 -11.36 6.49 4.88
CA VAL A 181 -10.76 7.67 4.28
C VAL A 181 -10.15 7.28 2.94
N ILE A 182 -10.70 7.82 1.86
CA ILE A 182 -10.26 7.56 0.48
C ILE A 182 -9.27 8.65 0.06
N GLY A 183 -8.05 8.22 -0.31
CA GLY A 183 -6.99 9.12 -0.75
C GLY A 183 -6.02 9.48 0.36
N GLU A 184 -5.58 10.73 0.38
CA GLU A 184 -4.55 11.23 1.28
C GLU A 184 -5.17 11.72 2.60
N GLY A 185 -4.66 11.20 3.71
CA GLY A 185 -5.30 11.30 5.03
C GLY A 185 -4.93 12.55 5.82
N GLU A 186 -3.95 13.33 5.38
CA GLU A 186 -3.36 14.43 6.14
C GLU A 186 -4.40 15.47 6.60
N GLU A 187 -5.22 15.99 5.68
CA GLU A 187 -6.30 16.93 6.01
C GLU A 187 -7.55 16.20 6.49
N ALA A 188 -7.89 15.08 5.85
CA ALA A 188 -9.13 14.36 6.12
C ALA A 188 -9.21 13.86 7.56
N LEU A 189 -8.09 13.40 8.11
CA LEU A 189 -8.03 12.92 9.48
C LEU A 189 -8.08 14.08 10.50
N GLU A 190 -7.51 15.24 10.18
CA GLU A 190 -7.63 16.45 11.01
C GLU A 190 -9.08 16.96 11.06
N GLU A 191 -9.76 17.00 9.90
CA GLU A 191 -11.19 17.33 9.79
C GLU A 191 -12.05 16.32 10.57
N LEU A 192 -11.76 15.03 10.46
CA LEU A 192 -12.47 13.98 11.19
C LEU A 192 -12.27 14.08 12.71
N VAL A 193 -11.04 14.36 13.16
CA VAL A 193 -10.73 14.55 14.59
C VAL A 193 -11.40 15.80 15.14
N ALA A 194 -11.45 16.88 14.37
CA ALA A 194 -12.19 18.09 14.75
C ALA A 194 -13.69 17.80 14.88
N LEU A 195 -14.27 17.10 13.89
CA LEU A 195 -15.67 16.68 13.93
C LEU A 195 -15.98 15.78 15.14
N TYR A 196 -15.05 14.86 15.47
CA TYR A 196 -15.21 13.98 16.63
C TYR A 196 -15.12 14.75 17.95
N ARG A 197 -14.25 15.76 18.03
CA ARG A 197 -14.18 16.65 19.19
C ARG A 197 -15.51 17.37 19.42
N GLU A 198 -16.13 17.88 18.36
CA GLU A 198 -17.46 18.50 18.43
C GLU A 198 -18.52 17.49 18.90
N ARG A 199 -18.47 16.25 18.39
CA ARG A 199 -19.36 15.17 18.85
C ARG A 199 -19.29 14.98 20.36
N LYS A 200 -18.08 14.89 20.94
CA LYS A 200 -17.90 14.75 22.40
C LYS A 200 -18.47 15.92 23.17
N GLN A 201 -18.26 17.15 22.68
CA GLN A 201 -18.77 18.37 23.33
C GLN A 201 -20.29 18.47 23.30
N ALA A 202 -20.91 18.03 22.20
CA ALA A 202 -22.35 18.04 22.02
C ALA A 202 -23.07 16.84 22.66
N GLY A 203 -22.34 15.80 23.09
CA GLY A 203 -22.93 14.53 23.52
C GLY A 203 -23.64 13.81 22.36
N GLU A 204 -23.15 13.99 21.13
CA GLU A 204 -23.78 13.47 19.91
C GLU A 204 -23.54 11.96 19.77
N GLY A 205 -24.61 11.22 19.43
CA GLY A 205 -24.56 9.79 19.20
C GLY A 205 -23.79 9.41 17.93
N LYS A 206 -23.27 8.17 17.89
CA LYS A 206 -22.49 7.63 16.76
C LYS A 206 -23.18 7.81 15.40
N ASP A 207 -24.49 7.55 15.34
CA ASP A 207 -25.27 7.59 14.10
C ASP A 207 -25.35 9.01 13.50
N ALA A 208 -25.60 10.01 14.34
CA ALA A 208 -25.62 11.42 13.94
C ALA A 208 -24.22 11.89 13.50
N PHE A 209 -23.17 11.50 14.23
CA PHE A 209 -21.79 11.75 13.82
C PHE A 209 -21.49 11.18 12.43
N LEU A 210 -21.86 9.93 12.15
CA LEU A 210 -21.57 9.29 10.86
C LEU A 210 -22.28 10.00 9.69
N ARG A 211 -23.52 10.49 9.88
CA ARG A 211 -24.21 11.31 8.86
C ARG A 211 -23.52 12.65 8.60
N ARG A 212 -22.86 13.22 9.60
CA ARG A 212 -22.02 14.42 9.39
C ARG A 212 -20.71 14.06 8.71
N ALA A 213 -20.07 12.97 9.14
CA ALA A 213 -18.76 12.54 8.65
C ALA A 213 -18.79 12.14 7.17
N VAL A 214 -19.84 11.47 6.69
CA VAL A 214 -19.98 11.06 5.27
C VAL A 214 -20.02 12.24 4.29
N ASN A 215 -20.33 13.46 4.80
CA ASN A 215 -20.32 14.68 4.00
C ASN A 215 -18.94 15.35 3.94
N LEU A 216 -17.96 14.88 4.72
CA LEU A 216 -16.56 15.28 4.56
C LEU A 216 -16.00 14.64 3.27
N PRO A 217 -15.28 15.39 2.41
CA PRO A 217 -14.76 14.82 1.19
C PRO A 217 -13.82 13.64 1.47
N GLY A 218 -13.93 12.58 0.67
CA GLY A 218 -13.15 11.35 0.82
C GLY A 218 -13.62 10.41 1.92
N ILE A 219 -14.67 10.72 2.67
CA ILE A 219 -15.22 9.79 3.66
C ILE A 219 -16.26 8.87 3.02
N TYR A 220 -16.03 7.57 3.13
CA TYR A 220 -17.00 6.54 2.77
C TYR A 220 -17.51 5.86 4.04
N VAL A 221 -18.84 5.81 4.25
CA VAL A 221 -19.45 5.17 5.42
C VAL A 221 -20.32 4.00 4.95
N PRO A 222 -19.83 2.74 5.03
CA PRO A 222 -20.47 1.60 4.36
C PRO A 222 -21.94 1.35 4.71
N ARG A 223 -22.31 1.62 5.97
CA ARG A 223 -23.66 1.37 6.49
C ARG A 223 -24.76 2.22 5.86
N PHE A 224 -24.41 3.28 5.12
CA PHE A 224 -25.37 4.10 4.38
C PHE A 224 -25.57 3.62 2.94
N TYR A 225 -24.93 2.52 2.54
CA TYR A 225 -24.99 2.01 1.18
C TYR A 225 -25.46 0.56 1.18
N ARG A 226 -26.47 0.29 0.34
CA ARG A 226 -26.94 -1.06 0.04
C ARG A 226 -26.26 -1.53 -1.25
N VAL A 227 -25.85 -2.79 -1.27
CA VAL A 227 -25.32 -3.46 -2.47
C VAL A 227 -26.39 -4.37 -3.03
N ASP A 228 -26.86 -4.06 -4.23
CA ASP A 228 -27.81 -4.85 -4.99
C ASP A 228 -27.04 -5.75 -5.98
N TYR A 229 -27.46 -7.01 -6.15
CA TYR A 229 -26.78 -8.01 -6.98
C TYR A 229 -27.70 -8.53 -8.09
N HIS A 230 -27.09 -8.90 -9.22
CA HIS A 230 -27.74 -9.72 -10.24
C HIS A 230 -27.82 -11.19 -9.82
N GLU A 231 -28.65 -11.97 -10.50
CA GLU A 231 -28.82 -13.41 -10.24
C GLU A 231 -27.52 -14.21 -10.45
N ASP A 232 -26.65 -13.75 -11.36
CA ASP A 232 -25.34 -14.35 -11.63
C ASP A 232 -24.28 -14.02 -10.55
N GLY A 233 -24.68 -13.27 -9.52
CA GLY A 233 -23.83 -12.89 -8.40
C GLY A 233 -23.02 -11.61 -8.61
N THR A 234 -23.02 -11.01 -9.80
CA THR A 234 -22.35 -9.74 -10.08
C THR A 234 -23.05 -8.56 -9.40
N VAL A 235 -22.32 -7.48 -9.13
CA VAL A 235 -22.89 -6.27 -8.51
C VAL A 235 -23.77 -5.57 -9.53
N ALA A 236 -25.03 -5.32 -9.18
CA ALA A 236 -25.95 -4.53 -9.99
C ALA A 236 -25.78 -3.04 -9.70
N ALA A 237 -25.80 -2.66 -8.42
CA ALA A 237 -25.65 -1.28 -7.99
C ALA A 237 -25.16 -1.19 -6.53
N ILE A 238 -24.50 -0.08 -6.21
CA ILE A 238 -24.17 0.32 -4.84
C ILE A 238 -24.87 1.66 -4.61
N VAL A 239 -25.91 1.65 -3.78
CA VAL A 239 -26.90 2.73 -3.73
C VAL A 239 -26.93 3.34 -2.34
N PRO A 240 -26.81 4.68 -2.20
CA PRO A 240 -27.04 5.32 -0.92
C PRO A 240 -28.49 5.10 -0.47
N GLN A 241 -28.69 4.91 0.82
CA GLN A 241 -30.00 4.64 1.42
C GLN A 241 -30.77 5.92 1.78
N GLU A 242 -30.07 7.05 1.85
CA GLU A 242 -30.62 8.38 2.18
C GLU A 242 -30.21 9.38 1.08
N GLU A 243 -30.99 10.44 0.85
CA GLU A 243 -30.83 11.36 -0.30
C GLU A 243 -29.64 12.33 -0.13
N ASP A 244 -29.30 12.67 1.10
CA ASP A 244 -28.17 13.51 1.50
C ASP A 244 -26.83 12.79 1.50
N ILE A 245 -26.82 11.48 1.21
CA ILE A 245 -25.62 10.66 1.17
C ILE A 245 -25.01 10.70 -0.25
N PRO A 246 -23.72 11.05 -0.38
CA PRO A 246 -23.09 11.17 -1.69
C PRO A 246 -23.11 9.83 -2.45
N ARG A 247 -23.58 9.84 -3.70
CA ARG A 247 -23.56 8.63 -4.54
C ARG A 247 -22.16 8.15 -4.90
N ARG A 248 -21.18 9.06 -4.87
CA ARG A 248 -19.80 8.79 -5.26
C ARG A 248 -18.84 9.52 -4.35
N ILE A 249 -17.87 8.79 -3.82
CA ILE A 249 -16.86 9.32 -2.90
C ILE A 249 -15.61 9.69 -3.69
N GLU A 250 -15.28 10.98 -3.65
CA GLU A 250 -14.10 11.53 -4.31
C GLU A 250 -12.88 11.47 -3.39
N LYS A 251 -11.76 10.92 -3.89
CA LYS A 251 -10.51 10.86 -3.10
C LYS A 251 -10.02 12.23 -2.65
N ARG A 252 -9.36 12.27 -1.49
CA ARG A 252 -8.57 13.43 -1.02
C ARG A 252 -7.19 13.45 -1.66
N VAL A 253 -6.69 14.66 -1.92
CA VAL A 253 -5.38 14.89 -2.53
C VAL A 253 -4.75 16.13 -1.90
N VAL A 254 -3.54 16.01 -1.36
CA VAL A 254 -2.71 17.16 -1.01
C VAL A 254 -2.16 17.79 -2.29
N LEU A 255 -2.74 18.90 -2.71
CA LEU A 255 -2.42 19.57 -3.99
C LEU A 255 -1.07 20.29 -3.96
N ASP A 256 -0.68 20.81 -2.81
CA ASP A 256 0.63 21.40 -2.59
C ASP A 256 1.33 20.68 -1.44
N LEU A 257 2.46 20.05 -1.74
CA LEU A 257 3.19 19.30 -0.72
C LEU A 257 3.73 20.22 0.39
N ARG A 258 3.77 21.54 0.21
CA ARG A 258 4.10 22.50 1.28
C ARG A 258 3.08 22.49 2.41
N ASP A 259 1.83 22.13 2.13
CA ASP A 259 0.76 21.99 3.14
C ASP A 259 0.92 20.71 3.98
N SER A 260 1.79 19.79 3.53
CA SER A 260 2.22 18.60 4.25
C SER A 260 3.76 18.55 4.31
N PRO A 261 4.39 19.35 5.19
CA PRO A 261 5.84 19.41 5.28
C PRO A 261 6.46 18.05 5.62
N PRO A 262 7.73 17.79 5.22
CA PRO A 262 8.41 16.55 5.55
C PRO A 262 8.47 16.28 7.06
N VAL A 263 8.39 15.01 7.44
CA VAL A 263 8.55 14.60 8.84
C VAL A 263 10.05 14.62 9.19
N THR A 264 10.49 15.68 9.87
CA THR A 264 11.89 15.87 10.27
C THR A 264 12.21 15.34 11.66
N ARG A 265 11.20 14.87 12.41
CA ARG A 265 11.35 14.27 13.73
C ARG A 265 10.61 12.93 13.83
N PRO A 266 10.87 11.97 12.93
CA PRO A 266 10.24 10.66 13.00
C PRO A 266 10.68 9.92 14.25
N VAL A 267 9.85 8.97 14.69
CA VAL A 267 10.21 8.02 15.74
C VAL A 267 11.36 7.15 15.24
N VAL A 268 12.42 7.03 16.04
CA VAL A 268 13.60 6.20 15.72
C VAL A 268 13.45 4.87 16.44
N PRO A 269 13.21 3.76 15.71
CA PRO A 269 12.95 2.46 16.31
C PRO A 269 14.17 1.92 17.07
N TYR A 270 13.93 1.14 18.13
CA TYR A 270 14.99 0.40 18.83
C TYR A 270 15.41 -0.91 18.14
N LEU A 271 14.76 -1.23 17.02
CA LEU A 271 15.06 -2.39 16.20
C LEU A 271 15.11 -1.98 14.73
N ALA A 272 16.01 -2.61 13.95
CA ALA A 272 16.14 -2.31 12.54
C ALA A 272 14.84 -2.60 11.77
N SER A 273 14.25 -1.55 11.19
CA SER A 273 13.09 -1.67 10.30
C SER A 273 13.50 -2.21 8.92
N VAL A 274 12.52 -2.59 8.08
CA VAL A 274 12.81 -3.11 6.71
C VAL A 274 13.51 -2.06 5.83
N HIS A 275 13.34 -0.77 6.14
CA HIS A 275 14.03 0.35 5.50
C HIS A 275 14.62 1.28 6.57
N ASP A 276 15.58 0.76 7.34
CA ASP A 276 16.18 1.46 8.48
C ASP A 276 17.15 2.59 8.07
N ARG A 277 16.57 3.72 7.67
CA ARG A 277 17.26 4.91 7.17
C ARG A 277 16.37 6.14 7.30
N ALA A 278 16.97 7.33 7.27
CA ALA A 278 16.24 8.57 7.14
C ALA A 278 15.49 8.60 5.79
N VAL A 279 14.28 9.16 5.76
CA VAL A 279 13.46 9.22 4.54
C VAL A 279 12.91 10.63 4.34
N ILE A 280 13.07 11.19 3.14
CA ILE A 280 12.39 12.41 2.69
C ILE A 280 11.67 12.13 1.37
N GLU A 281 10.36 12.38 1.32
CA GLU A 281 9.58 12.33 0.08
C GLU A 281 9.88 13.56 -0.78
N ILE A 282 10.47 13.34 -1.96
CA ILE A 282 10.79 14.41 -2.92
C ILE A 282 9.68 14.62 -3.95
N GLN A 283 8.88 13.58 -4.21
CA GLN A 283 7.81 13.60 -5.21
C GLN A 283 6.72 12.58 -4.85
N ARG A 284 5.46 13.02 -4.91
CA ARG A 284 4.28 12.17 -4.76
C ARG A 284 3.56 12.00 -6.11
N GLY A 285 3.10 10.79 -6.38
CA GLY A 285 2.52 10.41 -7.66
C GLY A 285 3.57 10.05 -8.73
N CYS A 286 3.10 9.48 -9.83
CA CYS A 286 3.93 9.07 -10.96
C CYS A 286 3.37 9.67 -12.26
N ALA A 287 4.22 10.30 -13.07
CA ALA A 287 3.82 10.89 -14.36
C ALA A 287 3.66 9.81 -15.45
N ARG A 288 4.15 8.60 -15.15
CA ARG A 288 4.06 7.45 -16.04
C ARG A 288 2.63 6.88 -16.01
N GLY A 289 2.30 6.09 -17.04
CA GLY A 289 0.97 5.54 -17.25
C GLY A 289 0.98 4.02 -17.37
N CYS A 290 1.80 3.32 -16.58
CA CYS A 290 1.85 1.86 -16.60
C CYS A 290 0.45 1.28 -16.33
N ARG A 291 -0.06 0.45 -17.24
CA ARG A 291 -1.48 0.02 -17.26
C ARG A 291 -1.87 -0.97 -16.16
N PHE A 292 -0.87 -1.61 -15.54
CA PHE A 292 -1.03 -2.52 -14.41
C PHE A 292 -0.88 -1.81 -13.05
N CYS A 293 -0.32 -0.60 -13.00
CA CYS A 293 0.13 0.01 -11.76
C CYS A 293 -0.99 0.85 -11.12
N GLN A 294 -1.55 0.36 -10.01
CA GLN A 294 -2.55 1.10 -9.24
C GLN A 294 -2.01 2.42 -8.71
N ALA A 295 -0.80 2.42 -8.12
CA ALA A 295 -0.15 3.63 -7.62
C ALA A 295 0.00 4.71 -8.70
N GLY A 296 0.28 4.31 -9.95
CA GLY A 296 0.38 5.20 -11.10
C GLY A 296 -0.94 5.89 -11.49
N MET A 297 -2.08 5.43 -10.97
CA MET A 297 -3.40 6.01 -11.18
C MET A 297 -3.92 6.72 -9.92
N ILE A 298 -3.92 6.04 -8.78
CA ILE A 298 -4.57 6.54 -7.55
C ILE A 298 -3.83 7.72 -6.91
N TYR A 299 -2.51 7.84 -7.08
CA TYR A 299 -1.72 8.96 -6.53
C TYR A 299 -1.58 10.14 -7.48
N ARG A 300 -2.20 10.12 -8.67
CA ARG A 300 -2.20 11.28 -9.58
C ARG A 300 -2.94 12.46 -8.94
N PRO A 301 -2.51 13.71 -9.19
CA PRO A 301 -1.42 14.12 -10.08
C PRO A 301 -0.03 14.04 -9.44
N VAL A 302 1.03 14.32 -10.21
CA VAL A 302 2.40 14.42 -9.69
C VAL A 302 2.60 15.75 -8.99
N ARG A 303 3.22 15.71 -7.81
CA ARG A 303 3.60 16.89 -7.02
C ARG A 303 5.00 16.68 -6.48
N GLU A 304 5.76 17.75 -6.45
CA GLU A 304 7.20 17.73 -6.21
C GLU A 304 7.55 18.76 -5.14
N ARG A 305 8.55 18.46 -4.32
CA ARG A 305 9.15 19.43 -3.40
C ARG A 305 10.24 20.22 -4.10
N THR A 306 10.58 21.39 -3.58
CA THR A 306 11.75 22.12 -4.09
C THR A 306 13.04 21.55 -3.49
N PRO A 307 14.19 21.66 -4.18
CA PRO A 307 15.48 21.25 -3.62
C PRO A 307 15.80 21.92 -2.27
N ASP A 308 15.49 23.20 -2.12
CA ASP A 308 15.75 23.95 -0.88
C ASP A 308 14.94 23.40 0.30
N GLU A 309 13.66 23.09 0.07
CA GLU A 309 12.80 22.45 1.07
C GLU A 309 13.37 21.10 1.50
N VAL A 310 13.83 20.29 0.54
CA VAL A 310 14.43 18.99 0.81
C VAL A 310 15.73 19.14 1.60
N LEU A 311 16.64 20.03 1.19
CA LEU A 311 17.92 20.25 1.88
C LEU A 311 17.71 20.68 3.34
N ALA A 312 16.80 21.64 3.58
CA ALA A 312 16.47 22.10 4.92
C ALA A 312 15.87 20.98 5.79
N ALA A 313 14.97 20.17 5.21
CA ALA A 313 14.38 19.03 5.91
C ALA A 313 15.41 17.95 6.25
N VAL A 314 16.37 17.68 5.36
CA VAL A 314 17.46 16.73 5.60
C VAL A 314 18.36 17.19 6.75
N ASP A 315 18.72 18.47 6.81
CA ASP A 315 19.52 19.00 7.94
C ASP A 315 18.85 18.74 9.29
N GLU A 316 17.56 19.06 9.38
CA GLU A 316 16.80 18.87 10.61
C GLU A 316 16.64 17.38 10.94
N LEU A 317 16.31 16.56 9.94
CA LEU A 317 16.10 15.13 10.10
C LEU A 317 17.35 14.42 10.63
N LEU A 318 18.51 14.64 9.99
CA LEU A 318 19.76 14.02 10.40
C LEU A 318 20.19 14.50 11.80
N ALA A 319 20.02 15.78 12.11
CA ALA A 319 20.33 16.31 13.44
C ALA A 319 19.47 15.72 14.56
N ARG A 320 18.22 15.32 14.26
CA ARG A 320 17.27 14.79 15.26
C ARG A 320 17.27 13.27 15.40
N THR A 321 17.85 12.56 14.42
CA THR A 321 17.81 11.09 14.35
C THR A 321 19.17 10.42 14.43
N GLY A 322 20.23 11.09 13.96
CA GLY A 322 21.56 10.50 13.88
C GLY A 322 21.74 9.44 12.80
N TYR A 323 20.78 9.30 11.87
CA TYR A 323 20.91 8.38 10.75
C TYR A 323 22.09 8.73 9.84
N GLU A 324 22.78 7.69 9.35
CA GLU A 324 23.90 7.81 8.41
C GLU A 324 23.51 7.40 6.98
N GLU A 325 22.27 6.94 6.77
CA GLU A 325 21.69 6.68 5.44
C GLU A 325 20.44 7.53 5.24
N LEU A 326 20.31 8.15 4.07
CA LEU A 326 19.16 8.94 3.63
C LEU A 326 18.57 8.36 2.33
N SER A 327 17.26 8.13 2.33
CA SER A 327 16.49 7.76 1.16
C SER A 327 15.64 8.92 0.66
N LEU A 328 15.76 9.24 -0.63
CA LEU A 328 14.86 10.18 -1.30
C LEU A 328 13.70 9.40 -1.92
N LEU A 329 12.55 9.42 -1.25
CA LEU A 329 11.39 8.63 -1.61
C LEU A 329 10.60 9.28 -2.74
N SER A 330 10.29 8.48 -3.76
CA SER A 330 9.33 8.81 -4.82
C SER A 330 8.90 7.53 -5.56
N PHE A 331 7.89 7.63 -6.42
CA PHE A 331 7.54 6.53 -7.34
C PHE A 331 8.45 6.43 -8.56
N SER A 332 9.25 7.46 -8.86
CA SER A 332 10.20 7.48 -9.97
C SER A 332 11.21 8.60 -9.76
N SER A 333 12.36 8.29 -9.12
CA SER A 333 13.30 9.34 -8.71
C SER A 333 14.05 9.95 -9.89
N SER A 334 14.25 9.19 -10.98
CA SER A 334 14.84 9.72 -12.22
C SER A 334 13.90 10.67 -12.97
N ASP A 335 12.59 10.63 -12.66
CA ASP A 335 11.67 11.64 -13.15
C ASP A 335 11.78 12.94 -12.34
N TYR A 336 12.28 13.01 -11.11
CA TYR A 336 12.32 14.30 -10.41
C TYR A 336 13.28 15.30 -11.11
N PRO A 337 12.80 16.48 -11.62
CA PRO A 337 13.58 17.33 -12.53
C PRO A 337 14.91 17.83 -11.94
N ALA A 338 14.95 18.05 -10.62
CA ALA A 338 16.12 18.55 -9.92
C ALA A 338 16.97 17.45 -9.27
N ILE A 339 16.80 16.17 -9.63
CA ILE A 339 17.44 15.05 -8.95
C ILE A 339 18.97 15.11 -8.99
N GLU A 340 19.58 15.41 -10.14
CA GLU A 340 21.04 15.46 -10.26
C GLU A 340 21.63 16.58 -9.39
N GLY A 341 21.05 17.78 -9.48
CA GLY A 341 21.46 18.93 -8.65
C GLY A 341 21.27 18.68 -7.16
N LEU A 342 20.14 18.07 -6.77
CA LEU A 342 19.85 17.72 -5.39
C LEU A 342 20.84 16.68 -4.83
N LEU A 343 21.14 15.62 -5.58
CA LEU A 343 22.12 14.62 -5.15
C LEU A 343 23.53 15.20 -5.03
N SER A 344 23.96 16.04 -5.97
CA SER A 344 25.25 16.72 -5.89
C SER A 344 25.33 17.63 -4.68
N ALA A 345 24.29 18.43 -4.43
CA ALA A 345 24.23 19.31 -3.27
C ALA A 345 24.28 18.53 -1.95
N LEU A 346 23.55 17.42 -1.84
CA LEU A 346 23.59 16.53 -0.66
C LEU A 346 24.97 15.88 -0.49
N ALA A 347 25.55 15.37 -1.57
CA ALA A 347 26.85 14.72 -1.54
C ALA A 347 27.97 15.69 -1.12
N GLU A 348 27.91 16.94 -1.58
CA GLU A 348 28.85 18.00 -1.17
C GLU A 348 28.62 18.43 0.28
N ARG A 349 27.37 18.74 0.66
CA ARG A 349 27.00 19.20 2.01
C ARG A 349 27.38 18.22 3.11
N TYR A 350 27.35 16.91 2.83
CA TYR A 350 27.63 15.85 3.81
C TYR A 350 28.86 15.00 3.49
N ALA A 351 29.76 15.48 2.62
CA ALA A 351 30.98 14.75 2.21
C ALA A 351 31.81 14.26 3.40
N ASP A 352 32.01 15.13 4.39
CA ASP A 352 32.84 14.86 5.58
C ASP A 352 32.10 14.06 6.67
N ARG A 353 30.77 13.99 6.60
CA ARG A 353 29.92 13.29 7.60
C ARG A 353 29.60 11.85 7.19
N GLY A 354 29.92 11.48 5.96
CA GLY A 354 29.82 10.12 5.51
C GLY A 354 28.41 9.59 5.28
N LEU A 355 27.46 10.50 5.06
CA LEU A 355 26.07 10.18 4.72
C LEU A 355 26.01 9.31 3.46
N SER A 356 25.35 8.16 3.57
CA SER A 356 24.99 7.29 2.45
C SER A 356 23.65 7.74 1.87
N LEU A 357 23.57 7.84 0.55
CA LEU A 357 22.31 8.18 -0.14
C LEU A 357 21.66 6.91 -0.68
N SER A 358 20.35 6.92 -0.92
CA SER A 358 19.62 5.77 -1.46
C SER A 358 18.41 6.21 -2.29
N LEU A 359 18.25 5.59 -3.47
CA LEU A 359 17.12 5.80 -4.38
C LEU A 359 16.41 4.46 -4.64
N PRO A 360 15.34 4.13 -3.91
CA PRO A 360 14.67 2.84 -4.01
C PRO A 360 13.91 2.64 -5.33
N SER A 361 13.58 3.72 -6.05
CA SER A 361 12.73 3.72 -7.25
C SER A 361 13.47 4.21 -8.51
N LEU A 362 14.64 3.62 -8.79
CA LEU A 362 15.41 3.91 -10.00
C LEU A 362 14.83 3.15 -11.21
N ARG A 363 14.59 3.87 -12.31
CA ARG A 363 14.18 3.26 -13.58
C ARG A 363 15.41 2.78 -14.36
N LEU A 364 15.17 1.94 -15.36
CA LEU A 364 16.19 1.52 -16.33
C LEU A 364 16.41 2.65 -17.35
N ASP A 365 17.24 3.63 -16.99
CA ASP A 365 17.77 4.61 -17.92
C ASP A 365 19.26 4.87 -17.64
N ALA A 366 20.02 5.30 -18.65
CA ALA A 366 21.46 5.57 -18.51
C ALA A 366 21.74 6.68 -17.48
N PHE A 367 20.79 7.59 -17.30
CA PHE A 367 20.83 8.63 -16.29
C PHE A 367 20.82 8.06 -14.87
N SER A 368 20.05 7.01 -14.62
CA SER A 368 19.96 6.32 -13.33
C SER A 368 21.28 5.66 -12.92
N VAL A 369 22.13 5.26 -13.88
CA VAL A 369 23.48 4.74 -13.57
C VAL A 369 24.39 5.86 -13.08
N ARG A 370 24.34 7.03 -13.71
CA ARG A 370 25.07 8.22 -13.25
C ARG A 370 24.63 8.63 -11.84
N LEU A 371 23.32 8.63 -11.56
CA LEU A 371 22.82 8.88 -10.21
C LEU A 371 23.33 7.84 -9.21
N ALA A 372 23.33 6.55 -9.60
CA ALA A 372 23.85 5.48 -8.77
C ALA A 372 25.36 5.62 -8.48
N GLU A 373 26.16 6.20 -9.39
CA GLU A 373 27.58 6.50 -9.15
C GLU A 373 27.80 7.57 -8.10
N ILE A 374 26.99 8.65 -8.12
CA ILE A 374 27.03 9.71 -7.11
C ILE A 374 26.78 9.10 -5.73
N ILE A 375 25.83 8.17 -5.66
CA ILE A 375 25.37 7.54 -4.43
C ILE A 375 26.33 6.44 -3.93
N SER A 376 26.89 5.62 -4.82
CA SER A 376 27.58 4.38 -4.45
C SER A 376 29.08 4.55 -4.20
N ARG A 377 29.54 5.75 -3.83
CA ARG A 377 30.97 6.07 -3.58
C ARG A 377 31.61 5.21 -2.48
N ARG A 378 30.82 4.62 -1.56
CA ARG A 378 31.33 3.86 -0.40
C ARG A 378 31.05 2.35 -0.46
N ARG A 379 29.88 1.91 -0.94
CA ARG A 379 29.54 0.48 -1.15
C ARG A 379 28.64 0.32 -2.38
N ARG A 380 29.07 -0.52 -3.33
CA ARG A 380 28.27 -0.90 -4.50
C ARG A 380 27.50 -2.18 -4.19
N THR A 381 26.28 -2.04 -3.70
CA THR A 381 25.31 -3.15 -3.63
C THR A 381 24.72 -3.40 -5.02
N GLY A 382 24.09 -4.55 -5.25
CA GLY A 382 23.52 -4.88 -6.57
C GLY A 382 22.44 -3.87 -7.00
N LEU A 383 22.40 -3.52 -8.29
CA LEU A 383 21.37 -2.62 -8.82
C LEU A 383 20.10 -3.37 -9.15
N THR A 384 18.95 -2.80 -8.78
CA THR A 384 17.65 -3.40 -9.04
C THR A 384 16.92 -2.64 -10.14
N PHE A 385 16.36 -3.38 -11.07
CA PHE A 385 15.73 -2.88 -12.28
C PHE A 385 14.43 -3.62 -12.52
N ALA A 386 13.43 -2.93 -13.06
CA ALA A 386 12.12 -3.51 -13.35
C ALA A 386 11.78 -3.37 -14.85
N PRO A 387 12.21 -4.32 -15.70
CA PRO A 387 11.74 -4.43 -17.08
C PRO A 387 10.24 -4.75 -17.19
N GLU A 388 9.70 -5.47 -16.21
CA GLU A 388 8.32 -6.00 -16.12
C GLU A 388 7.96 -7.04 -17.18
N ALA A 389 8.38 -6.87 -18.43
CA ALA A 389 8.04 -7.75 -19.54
C ALA A 389 9.23 -8.07 -20.46
N GLY A 390 9.20 -9.27 -21.03
CA GLY A 390 10.30 -9.88 -21.78
C GLY A 390 10.52 -9.38 -23.21
N THR A 391 9.56 -8.69 -23.81
CA THR A 391 9.66 -8.17 -25.18
C THR A 391 9.27 -6.71 -25.25
N GLN A 392 9.75 -6.00 -26.27
CA GLN A 392 9.33 -4.62 -26.56
C GLN A 392 7.81 -4.53 -26.72
N ARG A 393 7.23 -5.48 -27.47
CA ARG A 393 5.79 -5.55 -27.74
C ARG A 393 4.96 -5.58 -26.45
N LEU A 394 5.33 -6.42 -25.48
CA LEU A 394 4.59 -6.53 -24.21
C LEU A 394 4.88 -5.33 -23.30
N ARG A 395 6.10 -4.78 -23.30
CA ARG A 395 6.43 -3.52 -22.59
C ARG A 395 5.63 -2.33 -23.12
N ASP A 396 5.39 -2.25 -24.42
CA ASP A 396 4.56 -1.23 -25.06
C ASP A 396 3.07 -1.43 -24.71
N ALA A 397 2.60 -2.69 -24.73
CA ALA A 397 1.24 -3.04 -24.35
C ALA A 397 0.93 -2.65 -22.89
N ILE A 398 1.87 -2.80 -21.95
CA ILE A 398 1.68 -2.37 -20.55
C ILE A 398 2.03 -0.89 -20.32
N ASN A 399 2.44 -0.17 -21.37
CA ASN A 399 2.87 1.23 -21.35
C ASN A 399 4.04 1.51 -20.39
N LYS A 400 5.04 0.63 -20.36
CA LYS A 400 6.23 0.78 -19.48
C LYS A 400 7.16 1.89 -19.94
N GLY A 401 7.23 2.13 -21.26
CA GLY A 401 8.11 3.13 -21.87
C GLY A 401 9.60 2.82 -21.68
N LEU A 402 9.97 1.53 -21.75
CA LEU A 402 11.35 1.06 -21.66
C LEU A 402 11.71 0.33 -22.97
N THR A 403 12.74 0.81 -23.67
CA THR A 403 13.21 0.18 -24.91
C THR A 403 14.26 -0.90 -24.67
N GLU A 404 14.45 -1.80 -25.65
CA GLU A 404 15.59 -2.76 -25.64
C GLU A 404 16.94 -2.04 -25.55
N ASP A 405 17.07 -0.88 -26.21
CA ASP A 405 18.29 -0.09 -26.19
C ASP A 405 18.53 0.56 -24.82
N ASP A 406 17.47 1.06 -24.16
CA ASP A 406 17.58 1.56 -22.78
C ASP A 406 18.06 0.46 -21.83
N PHE A 407 17.50 -0.74 -21.96
CA PHE A 407 17.91 -1.89 -21.17
C PHE A 407 19.39 -2.21 -21.38
N ARG A 408 19.84 -2.35 -22.63
CA ARG A 408 21.23 -2.63 -22.98
C ARG A 408 22.17 -1.55 -22.45
N ARG A 409 21.90 -0.27 -22.75
CA ARG A 409 22.75 0.86 -22.33
C ARG A 409 22.87 0.94 -20.81
N THR A 410 21.76 0.76 -20.10
CA THR A 410 21.73 0.83 -18.64
C THR A 410 22.56 -0.29 -18.02
N LEU A 411 22.46 -1.51 -18.55
CA LEU A 411 23.28 -2.63 -18.08
C LEU A 411 24.75 -2.47 -18.43
N GLU A 412 25.07 -2.03 -19.65
CA GLU A 412 26.47 -1.76 -20.03
C GLU A 412 27.09 -0.73 -19.10
N ALA A 413 26.40 0.37 -18.82
CA ALA A 413 26.86 1.37 -17.87
C ALA A 413 26.98 0.79 -16.45
N ALA A 414 25.96 0.10 -15.93
CA ALA A 414 26.03 -0.51 -14.60
C ALA A 414 27.26 -1.43 -14.44
N PHE A 415 27.49 -2.34 -15.39
CA PHE A 415 28.60 -3.28 -15.29
C PHE A 415 29.96 -2.64 -15.61
N SER A 416 30.05 -1.68 -16.53
CA SER A 416 31.30 -0.96 -16.82
C SER A 416 31.78 -0.11 -15.65
N HIS A 417 30.84 0.40 -14.85
CA HIS A 417 31.12 1.12 -13.61
C HIS A 417 31.33 0.17 -12.41
N GLY A 418 31.50 -1.13 -12.63
CA GLY A 418 32.05 -2.07 -11.64
C GLY A 418 31.02 -2.74 -10.72
N TRP A 419 29.72 -2.60 -10.98
CA TRP A 419 28.73 -3.48 -10.35
C TRP A 419 28.91 -4.91 -10.85
N GLN A 420 28.71 -5.88 -9.96
CA GLN A 420 28.87 -7.32 -10.26
C GLN A 420 27.54 -8.07 -10.21
N ARG A 421 26.49 -7.46 -9.65
CA ARG A 421 25.17 -8.06 -9.51
C ARG A 421 24.09 -7.07 -9.94
N VAL A 422 23.14 -7.56 -10.73
CA VAL A 422 21.90 -6.85 -11.05
C VAL A 422 20.70 -7.73 -10.66
N LYS A 423 19.61 -7.10 -10.22
CA LYS A 423 18.32 -7.75 -9.94
C LYS A 423 17.29 -7.26 -10.94
N LEU A 424 16.57 -8.17 -11.58
CA LEU A 424 15.53 -7.88 -12.57
C LEU A 424 14.17 -8.34 -12.06
N TYR A 425 13.18 -7.44 -12.08
CA TYR A 425 11.78 -7.76 -11.79
C TYR A 425 10.97 -7.94 -13.07
N PHE A 426 10.25 -9.06 -13.14
CA PHE A 426 9.35 -9.38 -14.23
C PHE A 426 7.97 -9.79 -13.68
N MET A 427 6.98 -9.62 -14.53
CA MET A 427 5.64 -10.14 -14.33
C MET A 427 5.34 -11.24 -15.36
N VAL A 428 4.48 -12.18 -14.99
CA VAL A 428 3.91 -13.20 -15.90
C VAL A 428 2.39 -13.20 -15.80
N GLY A 429 1.71 -13.64 -16.85
CA GLY A 429 0.24 -13.59 -16.94
C GLY A 429 -0.29 -12.20 -17.27
N LEU A 430 0.54 -11.35 -17.89
CA LEU A 430 0.13 -10.03 -18.35
C LEU A 430 -0.90 -10.12 -19.50
N PRO A 431 -1.82 -9.14 -19.63
CA PRO A 431 -2.81 -9.15 -20.72
C PRO A 431 -2.16 -9.18 -22.11
N GLY A 432 -2.49 -10.21 -22.90
CA GLY A 432 -1.94 -10.40 -24.23
C GLY A 432 -0.49 -10.92 -24.26
N GLU A 433 0.01 -11.47 -23.15
CA GLU A 433 1.27 -12.23 -23.10
C GLU A 433 1.17 -13.52 -23.92
N THR A 434 2.27 -13.89 -24.57
CA THR A 434 2.41 -15.08 -25.43
C THR A 434 3.68 -15.85 -25.06
N ALA A 435 3.83 -17.06 -25.61
CA ALA A 435 5.04 -17.85 -25.42
C ALA A 435 6.33 -17.14 -25.91
N GLU A 436 6.23 -16.30 -26.94
CA GLU A 436 7.35 -15.48 -27.43
C GLU A 436 7.82 -14.47 -26.38
N ASP A 437 6.91 -13.95 -25.56
CA ASP A 437 7.27 -12.98 -24.52
C ASP A 437 8.00 -13.65 -23.35
N LEU A 438 7.60 -14.88 -23.03
CA LEU A 438 8.29 -15.69 -22.03
C LEU A 438 9.69 -16.10 -22.51
N ALA A 439 9.83 -16.42 -23.80
CA ALA A 439 11.15 -16.62 -24.42
C ALA A 439 11.97 -15.33 -24.45
N GLY A 440 11.34 -14.18 -24.70
CA GLY A 440 11.96 -12.86 -24.62
C GLY A 440 12.51 -12.54 -23.23
N LEU A 441 11.76 -12.88 -22.17
CA LEU A 441 12.22 -12.73 -20.79
C LEU A 441 13.53 -13.52 -20.57
N VAL A 442 13.56 -14.79 -20.99
CA VAL A 442 14.76 -15.62 -20.91
C VAL A 442 15.92 -14.99 -21.69
N ALA A 443 15.66 -14.46 -22.89
CA ALA A 443 16.66 -13.80 -23.70
C ALA A 443 17.22 -12.54 -23.01
N MET A 444 16.37 -11.71 -22.41
CA MET A 444 16.79 -10.51 -21.66
C MET A 444 17.69 -10.87 -20.47
N VAL A 445 17.35 -11.92 -19.70
CA VAL A 445 18.16 -12.36 -18.57
C VAL A 445 19.53 -12.87 -19.04
N ARG A 446 19.56 -13.69 -20.09
CA ARG A 446 20.82 -14.19 -20.67
C ARG A 446 21.66 -13.06 -21.24
N GLU A 447 21.03 -12.06 -21.85
CA GLU A 447 21.69 -10.86 -22.36
C GLU A 447 22.30 -10.03 -21.24
N ALA A 448 21.57 -9.83 -20.13
CA ALA A 448 22.10 -9.15 -18.96
C ALA A 448 23.32 -9.85 -18.38
N LEU A 449 23.28 -11.19 -18.32
CA LEU A 449 24.42 -11.99 -17.87
C LEU A 449 25.59 -11.92 -18.85
N ARG A 450 25.33 -11.90 -20.16
CA ARG A 450 26.37 -11.75 -21.20
C ARG A 450 27.08 -10.40 -21.08
N ILE A 451 26.31 -9.31 -20.93
CA ILE A 451 26.84 -7.97 -20.68
C ILE A 451 27.63 -7.96 -19.36
N GLY A 452 27.09 -8.54 -18.30
CA GLY A 452 27.79 -8.63 -17.02
C GLY A 452 29.11 -9.37 -17.12
N ARG A 453 29.16 -10.51 -17.83
CA ARG A 453 30.39 -11.30 -18.04
C ARG A 453 31.43 -10.53 -18.86
N LYS A 454 31.03 -9.68 -19.81
CA LYS A 454 31.93 -8.81 -20.59
C LYS A 454 32.76 -7.88 -19.70
N TYR A 455 32.19 -7.34 -18.62
CA TYR A 455 32.87 -6.36 -17.75
C TYR A 455 33.36 -6.95 -16.41
N ALA A 456 32.60 -7.87 -15.80
CA ALA A 456 32.89 -8.42 -14.46
C ALA A 456 33.39 -9.88 -14.48
N GLY A 457 33.45 -10.52 -15.66
CA GLY A 457 33.88 -11.90 -15.82
C GLY A 457 32.97 -12.88 -15.08
N ARG A 458 33.56 -13.89 -14.42
CA ARG A 458 32.82 -14.93 -13.66
C ARG A 458 32.11 -14.41 -12.40
N ARG A 459 32.38 -13.16 -11.98
CA ARG A 459 31.74 -12.53 -10.82
C ARG A 459 30.36 -11.96 -11.15
N ALA A 460 30.02 -11.84 -12.43
CA ALA A 460 28.73 -11.33 -12.87
C ALA A 460 27.59 -12.28 -12.42
N THR A 461 26.60 -11.74 -11.73
CA THR A 461 25.40 -12.47 -11.31
C THR A 461 24.14 -11.68 -11.67
N VAL A 462 23.07 -12.41 -11.99
CA VAL A 462 21.75 -11.83 -12.29
C VAL A 462 20.72 -12.49 -11.37
N ALA A 463 20.11 -11.70 -10.50
CA ALA A 463 18.94 -12.13 -9.75
C ALA A 463 17.69 -11.80 -10.56
N VAL A 464 16.73 -12.71 -10.58
CA VAL A 464 15.46 -12.58 -11.28
C VAL A 464 14.36 -12.85 -10.28
N SER A 465 13.39 -11.95 -10.22
CA SER A 465 12.20 -12.10 -9.37
C SER A 465 10.97 -11.94 -10.25
N VAL A 466 10.10 -12.95 -10.22
CA VAL A 466 8.93 -13.06 -11.09
C VAL A 466 7.66 -13.07 -10.25
N ALA A 467 6.73 -12.18 -10.56
CA ALA A 467 5.43 -12.12 -9.90
C ALA A 467 4.29 -12.40 -10.88
N PRO A 468 3.28 -13.20 -10.53
CA PRO A 468 2.04 -13.25 -11.28
C PRO A 468 1.36 -11.88 -11.33
N PHE A 469 0.79 -11.52 -12.46
CA PHE A 469 0.00 -10.30 -12.56
C PHE A 469 -1.29 -10.42 -11.73
N VAL A 470 -1.51 -9.46 -10.84
CA VAL A 470 -2.75 -9.30 -10.07
C VAL A 470 -3.49 -8.07 -10.60
N PRO A 471 -4.68 -8.22 -11.20
CA PRO A 471 -5.47 -7.07 -11.65
C PRO A 471 -5.96 -6.26 -10.45
N LYS A 472 -5.67 -4.95 -10.44
CA LYS A 472 -6.05 -4.05 -9.35
C LYS A 472 -7.19 -3.09 -9.72
N PRO A 473 -8.07 -2.74 -8.76
CA PRO A 473 -9.04 -1.67 -8.90
C PRO A 473 -8.42 -0.36 -9.39
N HIS A 474 -9.16 0.41 -10.18
CA HIS A 474 -8.75 1.72 -10.70
C HIS A 474 -7.50 1.69 -11.61
N THR A 475 -7.24 0.56 -12.25
CA THR A 475 -6.19 0.44 -13.28
C THR A 475 -6.82 0.23 -14.66
N PRO A 476 -6.12 0.57 -15.76
CA PRO A 476 -6.55 0.16 -17.09
C PRO A 476 -6.74 -1.35 -17.22
N PHE A 477 -6.04 -2.18 -16.45
CA PHE A 477 -6.23 -3.63 -16.45
C PHE A 477 -7.27 -4.14 -15.45
N GLN A 478 -8.10 -3.29 -14.83
CA GLN A 478 -9.15 -3.75 -13.93
C GLN A 478 -10.19 -4.68 -14.61
N TRP A 479 -10.32 -4.60 -15.94
CA TRP A 479 -11.24 -5.39 -16.75
C TRP A 479 -10.81 -6.83 -16.99
N VAL A 480 -9.51 -7.12 -16.81
CA VAL A 480 -8.98 -8.44 -17.15
C VAL A 480 -8.95 -9.35 -15.91
N GLY A 481 -9.11 -10.65 -16.12
CA GLY A 481 -8.86 -11.64 -15.08
C GLY A 481 -7.37 -11.88 -14.87
N GLN A 482 -7.01 -12.36 -13.68
CA GLN A 482 -5.75 -13.05 -13.48
C GLN A 482 -5.75 -14.35 -14.30
N GLU A 483 -4.60 -14.72 -14.86
CA GLU A 483 -4.45 -15.98 -15.57
C GLU A 483 -4.69 -17.18 -14.63
N ALA A 484 -5.15 -18.30 -15.20
CA ALA A 484 -5.38 -19.52 -14.44
C ALA A 484 -4.08 -20.03 -13.78
N ILE A 485 -4.21 -20.61 -12.58
CA ILE A 485 -3.07 -21.04 -11.76
C ILE A 485 -2.20 -22.07 -12.48
N ASP A 486 -2.81 -23.02 -13.19
CA ASP A 486 -2.11 -24.09 -13.90
C ASP A 486 -1.19 -23.52 -15.01
N LEU A 487 -1.65 -22.48 -15.71
CA LEU A 487 -0.86 -21.81 -16.74
C LEU A 487 0.30 -21.00 -16.12
N LEU A 488 0.07 -20.34 -14.98
CA LEU A 488 1.13 -19.66 -14.25
C LEU A 488 2.20 -20.64 -13.77
N GLU A 489 1.80 -21.81 -13.26
CA GLU A 489 2.72 -22.89 -12.89
C GLU A 489 3.55 -23.38 -14.07
N GLU A 490 2.93 -23.56 -15.25
CA GLU A 490 3.63 -23.93 -16.48
C GLU A 490 4.67 -22.89 -16.88
N LYS A 491 4.34 -21.60 -16.77
CA LYS A 491 5.29 -20.49 -17.04
C LYS A 491 6.46 -20.51 -16.06
N ILE A 492 6.21 -20.69 -14.76
CA ILE A 492 7.30 -20.81 -13.76
C ILE A 492 8.15 -22.06 -14.05
N ARG A 493 7.53 -23.20 -14.38
CA ARG A 493 8.25 -24.43 -14.74
C ARG A 493 9.14 -24.23 -15.97
N TYR A 494 8.64 -23.52 -16.98
CA TYR A 494 9.41 -23.12 -18.16
C TYR A 494 10.62 -22.26 -17.76
N LEU A 495 10.42 -21.19 -16.99
CA LEU A 495 11.51 -20.30 -16.56
C LEU A 495 12.58 -21.04 -15.74
N ARG A 496 12.17 -21.92 -14.83
CA ARG A 496 13.09 -22.77 -14.04
C ARG A 496 13.91 -23.74 -14.89
N ARG A 497 13.42 -24.14 -16.06
CA ARG A 497 14.15 -24.99 -17.00
C ARG A 497 15.13 -24.16 -17.83
N GLU A 498 14.68 -23.03 -18.36
CA GLU A 498 15.45 -22.22 -19.30
C GLU A 498 16.52 -21.33 -18.64
N LEU A 499 16.32 -20.94 -17.38
CA LEU A 499 17.24 -20.08 -16.62
C LEU A 499 18.18 -20.87 -15.71
N ARG A 500 18.50 -22.13 -16.05
CA ARG A 500 19.48 -22.95 -15.32
C ARG A 500 20.91 -22.49 -15.60
N ASP A 501 21.39 -21.53 -14.83
CA ASP A 501 22.80 -21.11 -14.79
C ASP A 501 23.19 -20.80 -13.34
N ARG A 502 24.43 -21.13 -12.93
CA ARG A 502 24.91 -20.88 -11.56
C ARG A 502 25.03 -19.38 -11.22
N ALA A 503 25.11 -18.53 -12.23
CA ALA A 503 25.15 -17.08 -12.10
C ALA A 503 23.75 -16.44 -12.13
N ILE A 504 22.68 -17.23 -12.30
CA ILE A 504 21.30 -16.76 -12.31
C ILE A 504 20.57 -17.28 -11.06
N GLU A 505 20.00 -16.37 -10.30
CA GLU A 505 19.18 -16.68 -9.13
C GLU A 505 17.72 -16.34 -9.45
N LEU A 506 16.88 -17.36 -9.64
CA LEU A 506 15.47 -17.18 -9.93
C LEU A 506 14.64 -17.35 -8.65
N SER A 507 13.81 -16.34 -8.36
CA SER A 507 12.81 -16.33 -7.30
C SER A 507 11.45 -15.97 -7.89
N TRP A 508 10.37 -16.43 -7.28
CA TRP A 508 9.01 -16.06 -7.70
C TRP A 508 8.08 -15.95 -6.50
N SER A 509 7.03 -15.14 -6.66
CA SER A 509 5.97 -15.01 -5.66
C SER A 509 5.17 -16.30 -5.54
N ASP A 510 4.62 -16.55 -4.34
CA ASP A 510 3.71 -17.67 -4.12
C ASP A 510 2.45 -17.50 -4.99
N LEU A 511 2.13 -18.53 -5.78
CA LEU A 511 1.07 -18.44 -6.77
C LEU A 511 -0.33 -18.48 -6.13
N GLU A 512 -0.50 -19.24 -5.05
CA GLU A 512 -1.77 -19.32 -4.32
C GLU A 512 -2.01 -18.04 -3.50
N ALA A 513 -0.96 -17.45 -2.92
CA ALA A 513 -1.06 -16.14 -2.28
C ALA A 513 -1.43 -15.05 -3.31
N SER A 514 -0.81 -15.09 -4.50
CA SER A 514 -1.15 -14.17 -5.60
C SER A 514 -2.59 -14.36 -6.10
N ARG A 515 -3.11 -15.60 -6.06
CA ARG A 515 -4.50 -15.91 -6.39
C ARG A 515 -5.46 -15.35 -5.35
N LEU A 516 -5.16 -15.55 -4.07
CA LEU A 516 -5.94 -14.96 -2.98
C LEU A 516 -5.95 -13.44 -3.08
N GLU A 517 -4.80 -12.82 -3.34
CA GLU A 517 -4.70 -11.38 -3.53
C GLU A 517 -5.60 -10.90 -4.68
N ALA A 518 -5.67 -11.64 -5.80
CA ALA A 518 -6.57 -11.31 -6.90
C ALA A 518 -8.05 -11.46 -6.53
N VAL A 519 -8.42 -12.50 -5.77
CA VAL A 519 -9.79 -12.68 -5.26
C VAL A 519 -10.20 -11.49 -4.40
N LEU A 520 -9.38 -11.15 -3.40
CA LEU A 520 -9.67 -10.06 -2.46
C LEU A 520 -9.65 -8.69 -3.14
N ALA A 521 -8.65 -8.40 -3.98
CA ALA A 521 -8.52 -7.11 -4.66
C ALA A 521 -9.70 -6.81 -5.58
N ARG A 522 -10.26 -7.84 -6.23
CA ARG A 522 -11.38 -7.73 -7.16
C ARG A 522 -12.74 -8.04 -6.51
N GLY A 523 -12.75 -8.26 -5.20
CA GLY A 523 -13.89 -8.72 -4.42
C GLY A 523 -14.99 -7.69 -4.24
N ASP A 524 -16.18 -8.20 -3.90
CA ASP A 524 -17.34 -7.43 -3.43
C ASP A 524 -17.62 -7.70 -1.94
N ARG A 525 -18.72 -7.14 -1.42
CA ARG A 525 -19.08 -7.21 -0.01
C ARG A 525 -19.36 -8.64 0.48
N LYS A 526 -19.66 -9.60 -0.41
CA LYS A 526 -19.88 -11.01 -0.02
C LYS A 526 -18.61 -11.66 0.51
N LEU A 527 -17.42 -11.19 0.09
CA LEU A 527 -16.15 -11.74 0.57
C LEU A 527 -15.91 -11.50 2.07
N ALA A 528 -16.58 -10.52 2.68
CA ALA A 528 -16.41 -10.25 4.11
C ALA A 528 -16.69 -11.50 4.96
N GLU A 529 -17.73 -12.26 4.62
CA GLU A 529 -18.06 -13.50 5.35
C GLU A 529 -16.95 -14.55 5.23
N ALA A 530 -16.38 -14.72 4.02
CA ALA A 530 -15.28 -15.64 3.79
C ALA A 530 -13.98 -15.19 4.49
N ILE A 531 -13.69 -13.89 4.53
CA ILE A 531 -12.55 -13.32 5.28
C ILE A 531 -12.71 -13.62 6.77
N LEU A 532 -13.90 -13.39 7.32
CA LEU A 532 -14.21 -13.69 8.73
C LEU A 532 -14.06 -15.18 9.03
N LEU A 533 -14.56 -16.05 8.16
CA LEU A 533 -14.46 -17.50 8.34
C LEU A 533 -13.03 -18.01 8.21
N ALA A 534 -12.26 -17.53 7.22
CA ALA A 534 -10.85 -17.86 7.08
C ALA A 534 -10.06 -17.46 8.32
N TRP A 535 -10.29 -16.25 8.86
CA TRP A 535 -9.68 -15.80 10.11
C TRP A 535 -10.09 -16.67 11.31
N LYS A 536 -11.36 -17.08 11.42
CA LYS A 536 -11.82 -18.03 12.46
C LYS A 536 -11.15 -19.41 12.34
N GLU A 537 -10.85 -19.87 11.14
CA GLU A 537 -10.01 -21.06 10.90
C GLU A 537 -8.52 -20.81 11.18
N GLY A 538 -8.18 -19.61 11.62
CA GLY A 538 -6.85 -19.18 12.01
C GLY A 538 -6.06 -18.57 10.86
N ALA A 539 -6.63 -18.02 9.79
CA ALA A 539 -5.83 -17.22 8.85
C ALA A 539 -5.24 -15.99 9.57
N ARG A 540 -3.93 -15.75 9.41
CA ARG A 540 -3.20 -14.58 9.89
C ARG A 540 -1.90 -14.46 9.10
N PHE A 541 -1.41 -13.24 8.91
CA PHE A 541 -0.15 -12.94 8.23
C PHE A 541 -0.05 -13.63 6.87
N ASP A 542 -1.10 -13.55 6.04
CA ASP A 542 -1.19 -14.29 4.76
C ASP A 542 -0.14 -13.86 3.72
N ALA A 543 0.55 -12.74 3.95
CA ALA A 543 1.70 -12.29 3.16
C ALA A 543 3.01 -13.03 3.51
N TRP A 544 3.06 -13.71 4.66
CA TRP A 544 4.23 -14.41 5.18
C TRP A 544 4.13 -15.89 4.86
N GLN A 545 5.08 -16.41 4.09
CA GLN A 545 5.04 -17.79 3.56
C GLN A 545 4.92 -18.85 4.67
N GLU A 546 5.53 -18.60 5.83
CA GLU A 546 5.48 -19.50 6.98
C GLU A 546 4.12 -19.51 7.70
N GLN A 547 3.25 -18.54 7.44
CA GLN A 547 1.91 -18.46 8.03
C GLN A 547 0.79 -18.74 7.03
N PHE A 548 1.04 -18.50 5.75
CA PHE A 548 0.04 -18.62 4.69
C PHE A 548 -0.42 -20.08 4.49
N ASP A 549 -1.74 -20.27 4.51
CA ASP A 549 -2.41 -21.56 4.26
C ASP A 549 -3.59 -21.33 3.32
N ALA A 550 -3.37 -21.56 2.03
CA ALA A 550 -4.39 -21.40 0.99
C ALA A 550 -5.63 -22.29 1.24
N GLY A 551 -5.45 -23.45 1.88
CA GLY A 551 -6.54 -24.38 2.17
C GLY A 551 -7.61 -23.78 3.08
N ARG A 552 -7.23 -22.94 4.05
CA ARG A 552 -8.17 -22.21 4.94
C ARG A 552 -9.06 -21.28 4.14
N TRP A 553 -8.45 -20.52 3.23
CA TRP A 553 -9.16 -19.58 2.38
C TRP A 553 -10.11 -20.27 1.41
N TRP A 554 -9.67 -21.36 0.77
CA TRP A 554 -10.52 -22.08 -0.20
C TRP A 554 -11.69 -22.79 0.48
N ARG A 555 -11.50 -23.35 1.69
CA ARG A 555 -12.62 -23.88 2.48
C ARG A 555 -13.59 -22.78 2.91
N ALA A 556 -13.07 -21.65 3.40
CA ALA A 556 -13.91 -20.53 3.82
C ALA A 556 -14.76 -19.97 2.68
N LEU A 557 -14.16 -19.75 1.50
CA LEU A 557 -14.87 -19.33 0.31
C LEU A 557 -15.94 -20.36 -0.10
N SER A 558 -15.59 -21.65 -0.13
CA SER A 558 -16.54 -22.71 -0.46
C SER A 558 -17.70 -22.79 0.52
N ALA A 559 -17.46 -22.61 1.82
CA ALA A 559 -18.50 -22.62 2.85
C ALA A 559 -19.48 -21.45 2.72
N CYS A 560 -19.01 -20.30 2.23
CA CYS A 560 -19.83 -19.15 1.89
C CYS A 560 -20.49 -19.25 0.49
N GLY A 561 -20.31 -20.38 -0.23
CA GLY A 561 -20.82 -20.54 -1.60
C GLY A 561 -20.13 -19.64 -2.63
N LEU A 562 -18.91 -19.16 -2.33
CA LEU A 562 -18.15 -18.24 -3.17
C LEU A 562 -17.10 -19.00 -3.98
N ASN A 563 -17.02 -18.69 -5.27
CA ASN A 563 -16.06 -19.31 -6.17
C ASN A 563 -14.85 -18.38 -6.39
N PRO A 564 -13.61 -18.76 -6.03
CA PRO A 564 -12.43 -17.92 -6.27
C PRO A 564 -12.24 -17.59 -7.76
N VAL A 565 -12.62 -18.48 -8.68
CA VAL A 565 -12.50 -18.26 -10.13
C VAL A 565 -13.39 -17.12 -10.61
N PHE A 566 -14.58 -16.95 -10.01
CA PHE A 566 -15.51 -15.87 -10.33
C PHE A 566 -14.89 -14.49 -10.08
N TYR A 567 -14.12 -14.35 -8.99
CA TYR A 567 -13.47 -13.09 -8.61
C TYR A 567 -12.14 -12.88 -9.34
N ALA A 568 -11.25 -13.86 -9.32
CA ALA A 568 -9.88 -13.71 -9.81
C ALA A 568 -9.78 -13.74 -11.34
N ASN A 569 -10.44 -14.68 -12.00
CA ASN A 569 -10.13 -15.04 -13.40
C ASN A 569 -11.10 -14.45 -14.43
N ARG A 570 -12.26 -13.91 -14.01
CA ARG A 570 -13.28 -13.42 -14.93
C ARG A 570 -12.87 -12.10 -15.61
N MET A 571 -13.05 -12.04 -16.93
CA MET A 571 -13.04 -10.79 -17.69
C MET A 571 -14.33 -10.02 -17.42
N ARG A 572 -14.23 -8.70 -17.25
CA ARG A 572 -15.37 -7.83 -16.95
C ARG A 572 -15.65 -6.89 -18.13
N PRO A 573 -16.87 -6.86 -18.69
CA PRO A 573 -17.22 -5.95 -19.77
C PRO A 573 -17.26 -4.49 -19.28
N PHE A 574 -17.30 -3.55 -20.23
CA PHE A 574 -17.26 -2.12 -19.93
C PHE A 574 -18.49 -1.65 -19.15
N GLU A 575 -19.63 -2.33 -19.29
CA GLU A 575 -20.91 -1.98 -18.70
C GLU A 575 -21.09 -2.53 -17.27
N GLU A 576 -20.27 -3.50 -16.86
CA GLU A 576 -20.42 -4.13 -15.55
C GLU A 576 -20.12 -3.15 -14.40
N THR A 577 -21.04 -3.03 -13.45
CA THR A 577 -20.80 -2.27 -12.22
C THR A 577 -19.71 -2.96 -11.39
N MET A 578 -18.61 -2.25 -11.17
CA MET A 578 -17.51 -2.72 -10.33
C MET A 578 -17.85 -2.50 -8.85
N PRO A 579 -17.39 -3.39 -7.94
CA PRO A 579 -17.57 -3.20 -6.50
C PRO A 579 -17.05 -1.85 -5.98
N TRP A 580 -16.07 -1.26 -6.66
CA TRP A 580 -15.47 0.02 -6.31
C TRP A 580 -15.95 1.22 -7.15
N ASP A 581 -17.00 1.09 -7.97
CA ASP A 581 -17.42 2.20 -8.86
C ASP A 581 -17.97 3.43 -8.12
N HIS A 582 -18.48 3.24 -6.90
CA HIS A 582 -18.90 4.31 -6.00
C HIS A 582 -17.68 5.08 -5.42
N ILE A 583 -16.46 4.57 -5.57
CA ILE A 583 -15.22 5.25 -5.19
C ILE A 583 -14.59 5.87 -6.43
N SER A 584 -14.09 7.09 -6.29
CA SER A 584 -13.44 7.81 -7.38
C SER A 584 -11.99 8.14 -7.05
N CYS A 585 -11.08 7.52 -7.80
CA CYS A 585 -9.67 7.90 -7.77
C CYS A 585 -9.34 9.15 -8.62
N GLY A 586 -10.35 9.85 -9.13
CA GLY A 586 -10.23 11.02 -9.99
C GLY A 586 -9.90 10.73 -11.46
N VAL A 587 -9.40 9.53 -11.79
CA VAL A 587 -9.25 9.06 -13.18
C VAL A 587 -10.59 8.54 -13.69
N SER A 588 -10.97 8.92 -14.91
CA SER A 588 -12.26 8.54 -15.48
C SER A 588 -12.28 7.08 -15.95
N ARG A 589 -13.42 6.41 -15.75
CA ARG A 589 -13.67 5.04 -16.25
C ARG A 589 -13.42 4.91 -17.75
N ARG A 590 -13.84 5.91 -18.54
CA ARG A 590 -13.64 5.97 -19.99
C ARG A 590 -12.15 6.01 -20.35
N PHE A 591 -11.34 6.77 -19.63
CA PHE A 591 -9.89 6.79 -19.83
C PHE A 591 -9.26 5.41 -19.53
N LEU A 592 -9.62 4.79 -18.41
CA LEU A 592 -9.11 3.45 -18.06
C LEU A 592 -9.45 2.40 -19.14
N TRP A 593 -10.68 2.46 -19.67
CA TRP A 593 -11.09 1.61 -20.79
C TRP A 593 -10.32 1.92 -22.08
N ALA A 594 -10.14 3.20 -22.42
CA ALA A 594 -9.39 3.59 -23.61
C ALA A 594 -7.93 3.11 -23.54
N GLU A 595 -7.30 3.19 -22.36
CA GLU A 595 -5.96 2.65 -22.13
C GLU A 595 -5.91 1.13 -22.24
N TYR A 596 -6.92 0.41 -21.75
CA TYR A 596 -7.03 -1.03 -21.99
C TYR A 596 -7.08 -1.36 -23.48
N GLN A 597 -7.92 -0.65 -24.24
CA GLN A 597 -8.04 -0.85 -25.69
C GLN A 597 -6.73 -0.53 -26.43
N ARG A 598 -6.00 0.51 -26.00
CA ARG A 598 -4.65 0.81 -26.51
C ARG A 598 -3.65 -0.31 -26.21
N ALA A 599 -3.74 -0.95 -25.04
CA ALA A 599 -2.91 -2.11 -24.71
C ALA A 599 -3.10 -3.25 -25.71
N LEU A 600 -4.36 -3.55 -26.06
CA LEU A 600 -4.69 -4.60 -27.04
C LEU A 600 -4.12 -4.29 -28.43
N ARG A 601 -4.07 -3.00 -28.80
CA ARG A 601 -3.48 -2.53 -30.06
C ARG A 601 -1.96 -2.28 -29.98
N ARG A 602 -1.35 -2.43 -28.80
CA ARG A 602 0.08 -2.16 -28.52
C ARG A 602 0.46 -0.70 -28.75
N GLU A 603 -0.49 0.21 -28.56
CA GLU A 603 -0.28 1.64 -28.64
C GLU A 603 0.21 2.15 -27.27
N THR A 604 1.28 2.94 -27.27
CA THR A 604 1.78 3.60 -26.05
C THR A 604 1.02 4.91 -25.81
N THR A 605 1.05 5.36 -24.55
CA THR A 605 0.51 6.65 -24.14
C THR A 605 1.62 7.46 -23.52
N GLN A 606 1.81 8.69 -24.03
CA GLN A 606 2.89 9.60 -23.64
C GLN A 606 2.87 9.95 -22.15
N ASN A 607 4.00 10.46 -21.66
CA ASN A 607 4.13 10.91 -20.29
C ASN A 607 3.30 12.19 -20.06
N CYS A 608 2.69 12.35 -18.87
CA CYS A 608 1.97 13.57 -18.49
C CYS A 608 2.82 14.85 -18.61
N ARG A 609 4.14 14.75 -18.61
CA ARG A 609 5.07 15.87 -18.82
C ARG A 609 5.30 16.26 -20.27
N GLU A 610 5.09 15.31 -21.19
CA GLU A 610 5.17 15.53 -22.63
C GLU A 610 3.85 16.10 -23.16
N GLY A 611 2.73 15.76 -22.51
CA GLY A 611 1.44 16.39 -22.71
C GLY A 611 0.30 15.70 -21.96
N CYS A 612 -0.83 16.39 -21.81
CA CYS A 612 -1.99 15.86 -21.11
C CYS A 612 -2.61 14.67 -21.86
N ALA A 613 -2.85 13.56 -21.15
CA ALA A 613 -3.53 12.37 -21.69
C ALA A 613 -5.06 12.38 -21.47
N HIS A 614 -5.62 13.50 -20.98
CA HIS A 614 -7.06 13.68 -20.71
C HIS A 614 -7.68 12.59 -19.84
N CYS A 615 -7.02 12.27 -18.73
CA CYS A 615 -7.48 11.21 -17.82
C CYS A 615 -8.71 11.61 -16.99
N GLY A 616 -9.06 12.90 -16.96
CA GLY A 616 -10.21 13.48 -16.25
C GLY A 616 -9.81 14.44 -15.13
N LEU A 617 -8.57 14.35 -14.64
CA LEU A 617 -8.05 15.22 -13.57
C LEU A 617 -7.88 16.67 -14.02
N GLU A 618 -7.63 16.91 -15.30
CA GLU A 618 -7.49 18.25 -15.89
C GLU A 618 -8.79 19.07 -15.77
N ARG A 619 -9.95 18.42 -15.90
CA ARG A 619 -11.26 19.07 -15.76
C ARG A 619 -11.59 19.45 -14.32
N ARG A 620 -10.83 18.90 -13.37
CA ARG A 620 -11.03 19.08 -11.94
C ARG A 620 -10.07 20.12 -11.35
N GLY A 621 -9.25 20.77 -12.18
CA GLY A 621 -8.25 21.75 -11.74
C GLY A 621 -7.12 21.17 -10.88
N LEU A 622 -6.98 19.84 -10.83
CA LEU A 622 -6.00 19.18 -9.97
C LEU A 622 -4.59 19.16 -10.59
N CYS A 623 -4.47 19.33 -11.91
CA CYS A 623 -3.20 19.35 -12.62
C CYS A 623 -2.67 20.79 -12.77
N ARG A 624 -1.39 21.02 -12.46
CA ARG A 624 -0.72 22.31 -12.77
C ARG A 624 -0.42 22.37 -14.28
N GLY A 625 -0.83 23.43 -14.96
CA GLY A 625 -0.39 23.76 -16.33
C GLY A 625 -1.31 23.45 -17.51
N THR A 626 -2.57 23.04 -17.33
CA THR A 626 -3.50 22.84 -18.45
C THR A 626 -4.38 24.07 -18.70
N ALA A 627 -3.92 24.99 -19.55
CA ALA A 627 -4.79 25.94 -20.22
C ALA A 627 -5.50 25.24 -21.38
N GLY A 628 -6.80 24.95 -21.20
CA GLY A 628 -7.77 24.61 -22.26
C GLY A 628 -7.63 23.23 -22.90
N SER A 629 -8.74 22.50 -23.06
CA SER A 629 -9.05 21.76 -24.30
C SER A 629 -10.37 20.98 -24.23
N GLU A 630 -10.93 20.83 -25.42
CA GLU A 630 -12.22 20.31 -25.82
C GLU A 630 -12.47 18.82 -25.50
N SER A 631 -13.74 18.44 -25.59
CA SER A 631 -14.30 17.12 -25.27
C SER A 631 -13.78 15.98 -26.16
N VAL A 632 -13.34 14.89 -25.51
CA VAL A 632 -13.09 13.58 -26.13
C VAL A 632 -14.40 13.00 -26.69
N LYS A 633 -14.44 12.68 -27.99
CA LYS A 633 -15.57 12.00 -28.69
C LYS A 633 -15.77 10.56 -28.21
N GLU A 634 -17.02 10.08 -28.30
CA GLU A 634 -17.44 8.73 -27.91
C GLU A 634 -16.72 7.63 -28.71
N PRO A 635 -16.20 6.56 -28.07
CA PRO A 635 -15.73 5.38 -28.77
C PRO A 635 -16.90 4.49 -29.19
N GLY A 636 -16.82 3.93 -30.41
CA GLY A 636 -17.76 2.94 -30.92
C GLY A 636 -17.63 1.55 -30.23
N PRO A 637 -18.63 0.67 -30.41
CA PRO A 637 -18.65 -0.66 -29.81
C PRO A 637 -17.51 -1.56 -30.31
N LEU A 638 -17.19 -2.57 -29.50
CA LEU A 638 -16.14 -3.58 -29.76
C LEU A 638 -16.35 -4.31 -31.11
N PRO A 639 -15.28 -4.68 -31.82
CA PRO A 639 -15.38 -5.73 -32.82
C PRO A 639 -15.55 -7.09 -32.12
N ASP A 640 -16.56 -7.82 -32.56
CA ASP A 640 -16.92 -9.16 -32.08
C ASP A 640 -15.74 -10.12 -32.31
N ARG A 641 -15.09 -10.57 -31.24
CA ARG A 641 -14.11 -11.66 -31.31
C ARG A 641 -14.76 -12.89 -30.69
N GLY A 642 -15.24 -13.75 -31.58
CA GLY A 642 -15.82 -15.03 -31.23
C GLY A 642 -14.90 -15.87 -30.34
N ALA A 643 -15.54 -16.66 -29.49
CA ALA A 643 -14.92 -17.66 -28.63
C ALA A 643 -13.87 -18.49 -29.40
N GLY A 644 -12.62 -18.33 -29.00
CA GLY A 644 -11.48 -19.02 -29.59
C GLY A 644 -10.24 -18.80 -28.73
N ALA A 645 -10.28 -19.35 -27.51
CA ALA A 645 -9.07 -19.63 -26.74
C ALA A 645 -8.30 -20.78 -27.41
N PRO A 646 -6.97 -20.77 -27.32
CA PRO A 646 -6.33 -21.76 -26.46
C PRO A 646 -5.79 -21.15 -25.17
#